data_AF-A0A328QAK1-F1
#
_entry.id   AF-A0A328QAK1-F1
#
_cell.length_a   1.000
_cell.length_b   1.000
_cell.length_c   1.000
_cell.angle_alpha   90.00
_cell.angle_beta   90.00
_cell.angle_gamma   90.00
#
_symmetry.space_group_name_H-M   'P 1'
#
loop_
_entity.id
_entity.type
_entity.pdbx_description
1 polymer ?
#
loop_
_entity_poly.entity_id
_entity_poly.type
_entity_poly.pdbx_seq_one_letter_code
_entity_poly.pdbx_strand_id
1 'polypeptide(L)'
;MSMILLGISAVSAENTTHSITDTPTVSTNTADMSKTVSTKTVAENTEVSENTYINHAKTNEVTHSTTQKEVTQKSIKTAQDLSSTNKSLKGTIPTRMSVTNKITTYNTKVQLTATVVNNKTNEYVTEGNVTFKINNSPIATSKITNGKAHCTYNPINLTPKKYTITAIYSGNHVFKNSSATGTLTVTKKNSNMVLSDKVISYGNKVQLVATITDKNTKSYVSNGKVAFKVNDKTVGYGSVSNGKAYYTYDSSKLSAKSYKLSAVFGETSQYLSSKDNALLTVNKRNSTIVVSDKVISYGNKVQLVATITDKNTKSYVSNGKVAFKVNDKTVGYGSVSSGKAYYTYDSSKLSAKSYKLSAVFGETSQYLSSKDNALLTINKLNSTISLADKSVLAGNKIQLVATITNKNNNAYISNGKVAFKVNGKTIGYGSVSSGKAYYTYNTAELDTGKYKLTATYGGNNIYSSSTATTKTLTVLKNTFTYTQIRNAAISVRNQFESNKIVSTVTVGSTTMGLQDFLPLMIHMAKNVYQGKSSTPVEYKHYAPISKQTDSMKSVVLSDSQVLNIGNQVLNYYQSNSKAPEYITTSWGKFGYYNIVYTYTKMIDVSTSKYLPSSCKIYNWNTIHPTNVKSRLVVISTDNIFTTSKDKAFVNSIKKILESKGFTVKLLGVGPNTHNAAIWEKSLPDNAIQLSVFGGADAGVIYDVCTRSFMRAKANRLVFFAYHSATAKDITGLDWLERAHDDNYSPSSFKGIAHPDTYLKSHGYDYVYTSNANTIVDALLKYVSG
;
A
#
# COMPACT_ATOMS: atom_id res chain seq x y z
N MET A 1 3.54 0.47 -33.08
CA MET A 1 3.64 1.90 -33.44
C MET A 1 3.56 2.71 -32.14
N SER A 2 4.65 3.01 -31.44
CA SER A 2 6.08 2.65 -31.61
C SER A 2 6.65 2.42 -30.18
N MET A 3 7.58 1.51 -29.88
CA MET A 3 8.82 1.07 -30.53
C MET A 3 9.93 2.13 -30.50
N ILE A 4 10.68 2.14 -29.40
CA ILE A 4 12.10 2.56 -29.31
C ILE A 4 12.83 1.45 -28.55
N LEU A 5 14.11 1.22 -28.91
CA LEU A 5 14.97 0.14 -28.44
C LEU A 5 16.34 0.72 -28.05
N LEU A 6 17.22 -0.12 -27.48
CA LEU A 6 18.63 0.11 -27.13
C LEU A 6 18.85 0.90 -25.82
N GLY A 7 19.94 0.67 -25.08
CA GLY A 7 21.07 -0.23 -25.35
C GLY A 7 21.72 -0.79 -24.08
N ILE A 8 22.58 -1.80 -24.25
CA ILE A 8 23.39 -2.41 -23.20
C ILE A 8 24.84 -1.99 -23.41
N SER A 9 25.51 -1.52 -22.36
CA SER A 9 26.97 -1.53 -22.27
C SER A 9 27.41 -1.61 -20.81
N ALA A 10 28.45 -2.39 -20.56
CA ALA A 10 29.11 -2.49 -19.26
C ALA A 10 30.62 -2.36 -19.50
N VAL A 11 31.27 -1.47 -18.76
CA VAL A 11 32.73 -1.28 -18.76
C VAL A 11 33.18 -1.10 -17.31
N SER A 12 34.37 -1.60 -17.00
CA SER A 12 34.99 -1.62 -15.68
C SER A 12 36.02 -0.48 -15.50
N ALA A 13 36.70 -0.49 -14.35
CA ALA A 13 37.72 0.48 -13.92
C ALA A 13 37.14 1.85 -13.45
N GLU A 14 37.81 2.64 -12.62
CA GLU A 14 39.15 2.43 -12.02
C GLU A 14 39.22 2.91 -10.56
N ASN A 15 40.37 2.72 -9.89
CA ASN A 15 40.55 2.96 -8.46
C ASN A 15 41.75 3.88 -8.19
N THR A 16 41.50 5.14 -7.83
CA THR A 16 42.46 6.03 -7.15
C THR A 16 41.78 7.23 -6.49
N THR A 17 42.02 7.41 -5.19
CA THR A 17 42.42 8.70 -4.60
C THR A 17 43.26 8.43 -3.35
N HIS A 18 44.39 9.12 -3.25
CA HIS A 18 45.09 9.31 -1.97
C HIS A 18 44.66 10.66 -1.38
N SER A 19 44.62 10.74 -0.05
CA SER A 19 44.74 11.99 0.68
C SER A 19 45.42 11.73 2.02
N ILE A 20 46.63 12.24 2.18
CA ILE A 20 47.36 12.30 3.46
C ILE A 20 47.22 13.73 3.97
N THR A 21 46.88 13.89 5.25
CA THR A 21 47.05 15.14 6.00
C THR A 21 47.44 14.80 7.43
N ASP A 22 48.30 15.62 8.02
CA ASP A 22 49.11 15.27 9.18
C ASP A 22 48.47 15.40 10.56
N THR A 23 49.25 14.91 11.53
CA THR A 23 49.29 15.15 12.99
C THR A 23 49.11 16.60 13.48
N PRO A 24 49.10 16.88 14.82
CA PRO A 24 48.99 15.98 15.99
C PRO A 24 47.93 16.46 17.02
N THR A 25 47.80 15.73 18.14
CA THR A 25 47.54 16.38 19.44
C THR A 25 48.08 15.54 20.59
N VAL A 26 48.68 16.19 21.58
CA VAL A 26 49.11 15.61 22.86
C VAL A 26 48.33 16.29 23.98
N SER A 27 47.75 15.52 24.88
CA SER A 27 47.47 16.00 26.24
C SER A 27 47.51 14.83 27.23
N THR A 28 47.99 15.15 28.44
CA THR A 28 48.04 14.25 29.59
C THR A 28 46.70 14.27 30.34
N ASN A 29 46.41 13.20 31.10
CA ASN A 29 46.48 13.31 32.56
C ASN A 29 46.29 11.95 33.26
N THR A 30 47.12 11.76 34.29
CA THR A 30 46.99 10.76 35.35
C THR A 30 46.18 11.34 36.51
N ALA A 31 45.38 10.53 37.21
CA ALA A 31 45.16 10.65 38.64
C ALA A 31 44.54 9.36 39.23
N ASP A 32 44.93 9.08 40.48
CA ASP A 32 44.28 8.29 41.53
C ASP A 32 43.75 6.85 41.30
N MET A 33 43.66 6.01 42.34
CA MET A 33 44.48 5.66 43.52
C MET A 33 43.61 4.82 44.47
N SER A 34 44.24 4.04 45.37
CA SER A 34 43.67 3.14 46.42
C SER A 34 43.89 1.66 46.10
N LYS A 35 44.49 0.83 46.97
CA LYS A 35 45.04 1.11 48.31
C LYS A 35 46.22 0.19 48.66
N THR A 36 47.07 0.68 49.56
CA THR A 36 48.27 0.03 50.08
C THR A 36 47.97 -1.01 51.16
N VAL A 37 48.78 -2.07 51.25
CA VAL A 37 49.17 -2.72 52.51
C VAL A 37 50.69 -2.98 52.46
N SER A 38 51.38 -2.83 53.59
CA SER A 38 52.85 -2.75 53.67
C SER A 38 53.43 -3.69 54.74
N THR A 39 54.58 -4.32 54.45
CA THR A 39 55.74 -4.64 55.34
C THR A 39 56.72 -5.52 54.53
N LYS A 40 58.06 -5.45 54.51
CA LYS A 40 59.17 -4.73 55.21
C LYS A 40 60.04 -5.66 56.08
N THR A 41 61.31 -5.82 55.64
CA THR A 41 62.56 -6.15 56.37
C THR A 41 62.84 -7.55 56.99
N VAL A 42 63.88 -8.21 56.44
CA VAL A 42 65.14 -8.68 57.08
C VAL A 42 65.09 -9.69 58.27
N ALA A 43 65.85 -10.80 58.13
CA ALA A 43 66.73 -11.40 59.16
C ALA A 43 67.67 -12.48 58.56
N GLU A 44 68.69 -12.91 59.32
CA GLU A 44 69.68 -13.94 58.97
C GLU A 44 69.48 -15.29 59.71
N ASN A 45 70.43 -16.20 59.50
CA ASN A 45 70.60 -17.58 60.00
C ASN A 45 70.26 -17.88 61.49
N THR A 46 70.16 -19.20 61.78
CA THR A 46 70.38 -19.88 63.10
C THR A 46 69.33 -19.60 64.20
N GLU A 47 69.01 -20.46 65.19
CA GLU A 47 69.33 -21.85 65.59
C GLU A 47 68.18 -22.37 66.53
N VAL A 48 68.05 -23.61 67.03
CA VAL A 48 68.46 -24.15 68.37
C VAL A 48 67.59 -25.41 68.70
N SER A 49 68.01 -26.23 69.69
CA SER A 49 67.30 -27.28 70.48
C SER A 49 67.39 -28.73 69.96
N GLU A 50 68.08 -29.72 70.58
CA GLU A 50 68.30 -30.20 71.98
C GLU A 50 67.43 -31.45 72.29
N ASN A 51 67.87 -32.56 72.93
CA ASN A 51 69.19 -33.05 73.42
C ASN A 51 69.26 -34.62 73.21
N THR A 52 69.75 -35.60 74.01
CA THR A 52 70.27 -35.71 75.39
C THR A 52 71.09 -37.01 75.67
N TYR A 53 72.44 -36.95 75.59
CA TYR A 53 73.41 -37.87 76.28
C TYR A 53 73.38 -39.40 75.91
N ILE A 54 74.29 -40.32 76.28
CA ILE A 54 75.39 -40.46 77.29
C ILE A 54 76.66 -41.13 76.67
N ASN A 55 77.88 -40.70 77.09
CA ASN A 55 79.23 -41.35 77.24
C ASN A 55 79.67 -42.56 76.36
N HIS A 56 80.95 -42.79 75.98
CA HIS A 56 82.32 -42.22 76.21
C HIS A 56 83.26 -42.77 75.07
N ALA A 57 84.58 -42.58 74.90
CA ALA A 57 85.77 -41.95 75.55
C ALA A 57 86.67 -41.35 74.39
N LYS A 58 87.90 -40.79 74.46
CA LYS A 58 89.13 -40.75 75.29
C LYS A 58 90.05 -42.00 75.22
N THR A 59 91.37 -41.94 74.96
CA THR A 59 92.33 -40.79 74.82
C THR A 59 93.63 -41.14 74.03
N ASN A 60 94.33 -40.12 73.54
CA ASN A 60 95.79 -39.92 73.31
C ASN A 60 96.76 -41.03 72.79
N GLU A 61 97.50 -40.63 71.73
CA GLU A 61 98.98 -40.65 71.57
C GLU A 61 99.85 -41.91 71.26
N VAL A 62 100.81 -41.67 70.34
CA VAL A 62 102.23 -42.09 70.37
C VAL A 62 102.65 -43.53 69.96
N THR A 63 103.02 -43.62 68.66
CA THR A 63 104.22 -44.29 68.08
C THR A 63 104.34 -45.80 67.76
N HIS A 64 104.99 -46.01 66.60
CA HIS A 64 106.00 -47.04 66.27
C HIS A 64 105.63 -48.52 65.99
N SER A 65 105.52 -48.82 64.67
CA SER A 65 106.12 -50.02 64.01
C SER A 65 105.46 -51.40 64.27
N THR A 66 105.84 -52.55 63.68
CA THR A 66 106.91 -52.88 62.68
C THR A 66 106.51 -54.09 61.78
N THR A 67 106.73 -53.99 60.45
CA THR A 67 107.30 -55.02 59.52
C THR A 67 106.62 -56.39 59.26
N GLN A 68 107.02 -57.03 58.12
CA GLN A 68 106.89 -58.47 57.73
C GLN A 68 105.52 -58.91 57.15
N LYS A 69 105.36 -59.90 56.23
CA LYS A 69 106.22 -60.77 55.35
C LYS A 69 105.25 -61.47 54.33
N GLU A 70 105.59 -62.15 53.21
CA GLU A 70 106.74 -62.22 52.26
C GLU A 70 106.20 -62.83 50.92
N VAL A 71 106.75 -62.54 49.73
CA VAL A 71 107.53 -63.45 48.83
C VAL A 71 107.03 -64.91 48.76
N THR A 72 106.74 -65.50 47.58
CA THR A 72 107.65 -66.34 46.73
C THR A 72 106.85 -66.80 45.47
N GLN A 73 107.18 -66.53 44.19
CA GLN A 73 108.27 -67.00 43.29
C GLN A 73 108.06 -68.40 42.64
N LYS A 74 108.51 -68.57 41.37
CA LYS A 74 108.60 -69.82 40.54
C LYS A 74 107.25 -70.35 39.97
N SER A 75 107.19 -71.20 38.94
CA SER A 75 108.20 -72.11 38.35
C SER A 75 108.06 -72.32 36.83
N ILE A 76 109.18 -72.40 36.09
CA ILE A 76 109.39 -73.31 34.93
C ILE A 76 110.88 -73.72 34.93
N LYS A 77 111.22 -75.01 34.85
CA LYS A 77 112.61 -75.46 34.62
C LYS A 77 112.72 -76.93 34.15
N THR A 78 112.94 -77.13 32.85
CA THR A 78 113.61 -78.31 32.23
C THR A 78 113.81 -78.04 30.73
N ALA A 79 114.80 -78.60 30.03
CA ALA A 79 116.17 -79.01 30.41
C ALA A 79 116.93 -79.30 29.10
N GLN A 80 118.16 -78.81 28.95
CA GLN A 80 119.19 -79.41 28.10
C GLN A 80 120.57 -78.95 28.58
N ASP A 81 121.61 -79.70 28.22
CA ASP A 81 122.77 -79.91 29.11
C ASP A 81 124.12 -79.68 28.42
N LEU A 82 125.15 -79.52 29.25
CA LEU A 82 126.60 -79.62 28.97
C LEU A 82 127.28 -78.63 27.98
N SER A 83 128.23 -77.89 28.56
CA SER A 83 129.56 -77.51 28.02
C SER A 83 129.75 -76.33 27.02
N SER A 84 130.67 -75.44 27.43
CA SER A 84 131.66 -74.69 26.63
C SER A 84 131.30 -73.94 25.33
N THR A 85 131.29 -72.59 25.44
CA THR A 85 132.07 -71.63 24.61
C THR A 85 131.64 -71.30 23.15
N ASN A 86 131.58 -69.98 22.87
CA ASN A 86 131.70 -69.25 21.57
C ASN A 86 130.46 -68.93 20.67
N LYS A 87 130.56 -67.76 19.98
CA LYS A 87 129.81 -67.19 18.80
C LYS A 87 128.42 -66.48 18.92
N SER A 88 128.46 -65.13 18.83
CA SER A 88 127.76 -64.17 17.91
C SER A 88 126.31 -64.36 17.37
N LEU A 89 125.47 -63.28 17.35
CA LEU A 89 124.82 -62.66 16.14
C LEU A 89 123.67 -61.61 16.37
N LYS A 90 123.63 -60.57 15.50
CA LYS A 90 122.47 -59.82 14.88
C LYS A 90 121.41 -59.00 15.70
N GLY A 91 120.66 -58.16 14.95
CA GLY A 91 119.51 -57.33 15.39
C GLY A 91 118.59 -56.88 14.24
N THR A 92 117.39 -56.32 14.53
CA THR A 92 116.21 -56.24 13.62
C THR A 92 115.95 -54.89 12.89
N ILE A 93 115.16 -54.95 11.79
CA ILE A 93 114.90 -53.84 10.84
C ILE A 93 113.75 -52.91 11.28
N PRO A 94 113.88 -51.56 11.29
CA PRO A 94 112.77 -50.64 11.57
C PRO A 94 111.64 -50.65 10.52
N THR A 95 110.39 -50.57 10.96
CA THR A 95 109.20 -50.36 10.10
C THR A 95 108.59 -48.97 10.29
N ARG A 96 107.79 -48.55 9.31
CA ARG A 96 106.97 -47.32 9.37
C ARG A 96 105.53 -47.68 9.05
N MET A 97 104.59 -47.04 9.75
CA MET A 97 103.17 -47.29 9.61
C MET A 97 102.42 -46.00 9.20
N SER A 98 101.28 -46.15 8.52
CA SER A 98 100.25 -45.12 8.41
C SER A 98 98.86 -45.70 8.68
N VAL A 99 97.94 -44.87 9.18
CA VAL A 99 96.53 -45.23 9.39
C VAL A 99 95.64 -44.31 8.55
N THR A 100 94.71 -44.89 7.79
CA THR A 100 93.79 -44.10 6.97
C THR A 100 92.74 -43.42 7.85
N ASN A 101 92.62 -42.09 7.78
CA ASN A 101 91.49 -41.36 8.36
C ASN A 101 90.16 -41.88 7.80
N LYS A 102 89.13 -42.02 8.65
CA LYS A 102 87.80 -42.51 8.26
C LYS A 102 86.70 -41.62 8.82
N ILE A 103 85.59 -41.57 8.09
CA ILE A 103 84.34 -40.93 8.51
C ILE A 103 83.24 -41.99 8.44
N THR A 104 82.36 -42.03 9.44
CA THR A 104 81.18 -42.93 9.45
C THR A 104 80.03 -42.26 10.19
N THR A 105 78.78 -42.63 9.90
CA THR A 105 77.61 -42.19 10.67
C THR A 105 77.45 -42.98 11.97
N TYR A 106 76.77 -42.39 12.96
CA TYR A 106 76.46 -43.01 14.25
C TYR A 106 75.92 -44.45 14.11
N ASN A 107 76.47 -45.38 14.90
CA ASN A 107 76.18 -46.82 14.87
C ASN A 107 76.29 -47.47 13.45
N THR A 108 77.13 -46.94 12.55
CA THR A 108 77.35 -47.49 11.21
C THR A 108 78.75 -48.12 11.10
N LYS A 109 78.81 -49.40 10.71
CA LYS A 109 80.06 -50.17 10.55
C LYS A 109 81.03 -49.46 9.60
N VAL A 110 82.33 -49.49 9.94
CA VAL A 110 83.40 -48.84 9.18
C VAL A 110 84.61 -49.76 9.06
N GLN A 111 85.22 -49.83 7.87
CA GLN A 111 86.49 -50.53 7.70
C GLN A 111 87.66 -49.56 7.99
N LEU A 112 88.43 -49.89 9.02
CA LEU A 112 89.70 -49.26 9.36
C LEU A 112 90.84 -49.97 8.62
N THR A 113 91.87 -49.22 8.24
CA THR A 113 93.04 -49.72 7.51
C THR A 113 94.31 -49.12 8.09
N ALA A 114 95.30 -49.98 8.34
CA ALA A 114 96.68 -49.61 8.62
C ALA A 114 97.58 -50.18 7.53
N THR A 115 98.56 -49.41 7.10
CA THR A 115 99.56 -49.83 6.09
C THR A 115 100.92 -49.85 6.77
N VAL A 116 101.69 -50.93 6.59
CA VAL A 116 103.01 -51.13 7.21
C VAL A 116 104.04 -51.38 6.13
N VAL A 117 105.12 -50.59 6.17
CA VAL A 117 106.23 -50.67 5.21
C VAL A 117 107.58 -50.81 5.93
N ASN A 118 108.55 -51.40 5.26
CA ASN A 118 109.96 -51.30 5.62
C ASN A 118 110.36 -49.80 5.62
N ASN A 119 110.92 -49.30 6.73
CA ASN A 119 111.20 -47.87 6.84
C ASN A 119 112.30 -47.39 5.86
N LYS A 120 113.18 -48.29 5.40
CA LYS A 120 114.28 -47.99 4.47
C LYS A 120 113.89 -48.12 3.00
N THR A 121 113.23 -49.21 2.62
CA THR A 121 112.93 -49.51 1.20
C THR A 121 111.53 -49.08 0.75
N ASN A 122 110.65 -48.68 1.69
CA ASN A 122 109.22 -48.42 1.46
C ASN A 122 108.39 -49.62 0.96
N GLU A 123 108.99 -50.80 0.83
CA GLU A 123 108.29 -52.03 0.47
C GLU A 123 107.28 -52.43 1.54
N TYR A 124 106.19 -53.06 1.12
CA TYR A 124 105.14 -53.56 2.00
C TYR A 124 105.64 -54.71 2.87
N VAL A 125 105.36 -54.65 4.18
CA VAL A 125 105.53 -55.81 5.07
C VAL A 125 104.50 -56.87 4.68
N THR A 126 104.91 -58.12 4.53
CA THR A 126 104.07 -59.20 4.01
C THR A 126 103.37 -60.04 5.09
N GLU A 127 103.85 -60.00 6.34
CA GLU A 127 103.39 -60.86 7.43
C GLU A 127 103.31 -60.14 8.79
N GLY A 128 102.85 -60.86 9.83
CA GLY A 128 102.70 -60.35 11.20
C GLY A 128 101.34 -59.70 11.48
N ASN A 129 101.22 -59.07 12.66
CA ASN A 129 99.93 -58.64 13.21
C ASN A 129 99.90 -57.14 13.54
N VAL A 130 98.77 -56.49 13.26
CA VAL A 130 98.46 -55.11 13.67
C VAL A 130 97.28 -55.11 14.62
N THR A 131 97.49 -54.62 15.84
CA THR A 131 96.43 -54.36 16.81
C THR A 131 95.87 -52.95 16.58
N PHE A 132 94.58 -52.87 16.30
CA PHE A 132 93.83 -51.62 16.22
C PHE A 132 93.25 -51.26 17.59
N LYS A 133 93.32 -49.97 17.91
CA LYS A 133 92.76 -49.35 19.10
C LYS A 133 91.91 -48.14 18.72
N ILE A 134 90.86 -47.87 19.48
CA ILE A 134 90.09 -46.61 19.44
C ILE A 134 90.22 -45.95 20.82
N ASN A 135 90.71 -44.72 20.85
CA ASN A 135 91.06 -44.00 22.10
C ASN A 135 91.85 -44.89 23.08
N ASN A 136 92.92 -45.53 22.57
CA ASN A 136 93.82 -46.46 23.26
C ASN A 136 93.24 -47.82 23.74
N SER A 137 91.92 -48.01 23.72
CA SER A 137 91.27 -49.32 23.96
C SER A 137 91.40 -50.23 22.73
N PRO A 138 91.92 -51.48 22.85
CA PRO A 138 91.94 -52.45 21.75
C PRO A 138 90.54 -52.76 21.22
N ILE A 139 90.42 -52.88 19.89
CA ILE A 139 89.16 -53.25 19.21
C ILE A 139 89.28 -54.50 18.34
N ALA A 140 90.47 -54.79 17.81
CA ALA A 140 90.79 -56.00 17.06
C ALA A 140 92.30 -56.14 16.86
N THR A 141 92.76 -57.35 16.55
CA THR A 141 94.08 -57.59 15.96
C THR A 141 93.88 -58.30 14.63
N SER A 142 94.49 -57.76 13.57
CA SER A 142 94.38 -58.26 12.21
C SER A 142 95.74 -58.63 11.66
N LYS A 143 95.83 -59.75 10.94
CA LYS A 143 97.02 -60.09 10.15
C LYS A 143 97.27 -59.05 9.07
N ILE A 144 98.54 -58.87 8.70
CA ILE A 144 98.93 -58.14 7.50
C ILE A 144 98.75 -59.05 6.29
N THR A 145 98.18 -58.51 5.22
CA THR A 145 98.14 -59.09 3.87
C THR A 145 98.53 -57.99 2.89
N ASN A 146 99.54 -58.22 2.06
CA ASN A 146 100.03 -57.26 1.04
C ASN A 146 100.24 -55.84 1.59
N GLY A 147 100.96 -55.71 2.71
CA GLY A 147 101.27 -54.42 3.35
C GLY A 147 100.17 -53.81 4.20
N LYS A 148 98.97 -54.38 4.23
CA LYS A 148 97.80 -53.78 4.87
C LYS A 148 97.16 -54.72 5.88
N ALA A 149 96.72 -54.15 6.99
CA ALA A 149 95.83 -54.80 7.93
C ALA A 149 94.47 -54.08 7.91
N HIS A 150 93.38 -54.85 7.93
CA HIS A 150 92.02 -54.33 7.86
C HIS A 150 91.20 -54.78 9.07
N CYS A 151 90.38 -53.89 9.62
CA CYS A 151 89.46 -54.17 10.73
C CYS A 151 88.08 -53.57 10.42
N THR A 152 87.03 -54.39 10.39
CA THR A 152 85.65 -53.91 10.32
C THR A 152 85.17 -53.58 11.73
N TYR A 153 85.28 -52.32 12.11
CA TYR A 153 84.84 -51.82 13.41
C TYR A 153 83.36 -51.44 13.38
N ASN A 154 82.61 -51.80 14.42
CA ASN A 154 81.25 -51.31 14.61
C ASN A 154 81.24 -50.27 15.76
N PRO A 155 81.08 -48.96 15.47
CA PRO A 155 81.17 -47.89 16.47
C PRO A 155 79.88 -47.78 17.29
N ILE A 156 79.48 -48.88 17.94
CA ILE A 156 78.28 -48.94 18.80
C ILE A 156 78.48 -47.95 19.96
N ASN A 157 77.51 -47.06 20.16
CA ASN A 157 77.47 -46.07 21.23
C ASN A 157 78.59 -45.01 21.22
N LEU A 158 79.43 -44.94 20.17
CA LEU A 158 80.34 -43.80 20.00
C LEU A 158 79.54 -42.55 19.62
N THR A 159 79.49 -41.56 20.51
CA THR A 159 78.81 -40.29 20.23
C THR A 159 79.46 -39.55 19.05
N PRO A 160 78.70 -38.79 18.23
CA PRO A 160 79.26 -38.09 17.09
C PRO A 160 80.33 -37.04 17.44
N LYS A 161 81.61 -37.41 17.25
CA LYS A 161 82.82 -36.58 17.39
C LYS A 161 84.01 -37.27 16.70
N LYS A 162 85.20 -36.66 16.80
CA LYS A 162 86.47 -37.30 16.39
C LYS A 162 86.99 -38.23 17.49
N TYR A 163 87.52 -39.38 17.08
CA TYR A 163 88.19 -40.39 17.89
C TYR A 163 89.57 -40.69 17.29
N THR A 164 90.54 -41.04 18.13
CA THR A 164 91.87 -41.45 17.68
C THR A 164 91.86 -42.94 17.40
N ILE A 165 92.15 -43.32 16.14
CA ILE A 165 92.55 -44.67 15.78
C ILE A 165 94.05 -44.77 16.08
N THR A 166 94.46 -45.76 16.86
CA THR A 166 95.89 -46.09 17.02
C THR A 166 96.10 -47.51 16.52
N ALA A 167 96.94 -47.69 15.51
CA ALA A 167 97.36 -49.01 15.06
C ALA A 167 98.79 -49.29 15.54
N ILE A 168 99.05 -50.53 15.95
CA ILE A 168 100.35 -50.98 16.48
C ILE A 168 100.70 -52.31 15.84
N TYR A 169 101.80 -52.34 15.07
CA TYR A 169 102.39 -53.54 14.53
C TYR A 169 103.27 -54.17 15.61
N SER A 170 103.07 -55.45 15.90
CA SER A 170 103.80 -56.14 16.98
C SER A 170 105.30 -56.25 16.76
N GLY A 171 105.75 -56.12 15.51
CA GLY A 171 107.03 -56.67 15.09
C GLY A 171 106.95 -58.18 14.85
N ASN A 172 108.03 -58.73 14.30
CA ASN A 172 108.32 -60.15 14.15
C ASN A 172 109.85 -60.35 14.25
N HIS A 173 110.37 -61.52 13.86
CA HIS A 173 111.81 -61.81 13.91
C HIS A 173 112.67 -61.02 12.90
N VAL A 174 112.06 -60.37 11.90
CA VAL A 174 112.74 -59.56 10.87
C VAL A 174 112.63 -58.06 11.18
N PHE A 175 111.42 -57.63 11.54
CA PHE A 175 110.95 -56.26 11.60
C PHE A 175 110.59 -55.84 13.02
N LYS A 176 111.10 -54.67 13.45
CA LYS A 176 110.69 -54.02 14.70
C LYS A 176 109.22 -53.60 14.65
N ASN A 177 108.64 -53.49 15.84
CA ASN A 177 107.34 -52.88 16.07
C ASN A 177 107.30 -51.42 15.56
N SER A 178 106.11 -50.98 15.20
CA SER A 178 105.83 -49.57 14.87
C SER A 178 104.38 -49.25 15.19
N SER A 179 104.07 -47.96 15.32
CA SER A 179 102.70 -47.48 15.51
C SER A 179 102.43 -46.26 14.65
N ALA A 180 101.16 -46.02 14.37
CA ALA A 180 100.68 -44.79 13.77
C ALA A 180 99.27 -44.48 14.25
N THR A 181 98.92 -43.20 14.21
CA THR A 181 97.59 -42.70 14.53
C THR A 181 96.86 -42.23 13.28
N GLY A 182 95.54 -42.28 13.37
CA GLY A 182 94.60 -41.68 12.42
C GLY A 182 93.34 -41.24 13.17
N THR A 183 92.37 -40.69 12.46
CA THR A 183 91.11 -40.21 13.05
C THR A 183 89.91 -40.98 12.51
N LEU A 184 89.03 -41.39 13.41
CA LEU A 184 87.68 -41.84 13.11
C LEU A 184 86.71 -40.70 13.48
N THR A 185 86.13 -40.05 12.48
CA THR A 185 85.08 -39.05 12.70
C THR A 185 83.72 -39.73 12.64
N VAL A 186 83.03 -39.80 13.78
CA VAL A 186 81.63 -40.25 13.84
C VAL A 186 80.72 -39.04 13.62
N THR A 187 79.81 -39.12 12.65
CA THR A 187 78.87 -38.04 12.30
C THR A 187 77.43 -38.39 12.70
N LYS A 188 76.59 -37.36 12.88
CA LYS A 188 75.16 -37.53 13.11
C LYS A 188 74.47 -38.10 11.86
N LYS A 189 73.42 -38.91 12.08
CA LYS A 189 72.56 -39.43 11.02
C LYS A 189 71.67 -38.32 10.43
N ASN A 190 71.24 -38.49 9.19
CA ASN A 190 70.19 -37.66 8.62
C ASN A 190 68.81 -38.12 9.13
N SER A 191 68.03 -37.20 9.68
CA SER A 191 66.59 -37.44 9.91
C SER A 191 65.78 -37.09 8.65
N ASN A 192 64.61 -37.71 8.54
CA ASN A 192 63.59 -37.38 7.56
C ASN A 192 62.28 -37.14 8.31
N MET A 193 61.70 -35.96 8.16
CA MET A 193 60.42 -35.62 8.79
C MET A 193 59.32 -35.50 7.73
N VAL A 194 58.10 -35.89 8.09
CA VAL A 194 56.88 -35.74 7.30
C VAL A 194 55.83 -35.03 8.15
N LEU A 195 55.21 -34.00 7.57
CA LEU A 195 54.12 -33.22 8.13
C LEU A 195 52.94 -33.21 7.14
N SER A 196 51.75 -33.55 7.59
CA SER A 196 50.57 -33.61 6.72
C SER A 196 49.67 -32.38 6.88
N ASP A 197 49.08 -31.95 5.77
CA ASP A 197 48.03 -30.94 5.71
C ASP A 197 46.90 -31.21 6.71
N LYS A 198 46.27 -30.12 7.18
CA LYS A 198 45.12 -30.15 8.09
C LYS A 198 44.03 -29.22 7.61
N VAL A 199 42.80 -29.72 7.60
CA VAL A 199 41.58 -28.94 7.35
C VAL A 199 40.74 -28.95 8.62
N ILE A 200 40.28 -27.78 9.07
CA ILE A 200 39.41 -27.60 10.24
C ILE A 200 38.34 -26.55 9.96
N SER A 201 37.29 -26.50 10.77
CA SER A 201 36.35 -25.37 10.80
C SER A 201 36.82 -24.28 11.76
N TYR A 202 36.43 -23.02 11.50
CA TYR A 202 36.69 -21.89 12.39
C TYR A 202 36.30 -22.18 13.86
N GLY A 203 37.16 -21.77 14.80
CA GLY A 203 36.97 -21.96 16.25
C GLY A 203 37.36 -23.34 16.79
N ASN A 204 37.56 -24.35 15.95
CA ASN A 204 38.03 -25.67 16.39
C ASN A 204 39.53 -25.65 16.71
N LYS A 205 39.99 -26.54 17.59
CA LYS A 205 41.42 -26.81 17.82
C LYS A 205 41.91 -27.91 16.87
N VAL A 206 43.21 -27.94 16.57
CA VAL A 206 43.81 -28.93 15.65
C VAL A 206 44.98 -29.66 16.30
N GLN A 207 45.03 -30.98 16.15
CA GLN A 207 46.21 -31.75 16.52
C GLN A 207 47.19 -31.77 15.35
N LEU A 208 48.33 -31.11 15.54
CA LEU A 208 49.49 -31.17 14.65
C LEU A 208 50.29 -32.43 15.00
N VAL A 209 50.71 -33.17 13.97
CA VAL A 209 51.47 -34.41 14.12
C VAL A 209 52.60 -34.42 13.09
N ALA A 210 53.84 -34.50 13.56
CA ALA A 210 55.01 -34.72 12.72
C ALA A 210 55.51 -36.15 12.92
N THR A 211 55.88 -36.83 11.83
CA THR A 211 56.49 -38.17 11.86
C THR A 211 57.96 -38.06 11.47
N ILE A 212 58.87 -38.65 12.24
CA ILE A 212 60.32 -38.50 12.12
C ILE A 212 60.97 -39.89 12.05
N THR A 213 61.70 -40.12 10.96
CA THR A 213 62.40 -41.38 10.67
C THR A 213 63.88 -41.16 10.39
N ASP A 214 64.67 -42.21 10.51
CA ASP A 214 66.01 -42.28 9.91
C ASP A 214 65.87 -42.17 8.38
N LYS A 215 66.57 -41.21 7.76
CA LYS A 215 66.45 -40.96 6.31
C LYS A 215 66.81 -42.19 5.47
N ASN A 216 67.71 -43.04 5.95
CA ASN A 216 68.22 -44.21 5.25
C ASN A 216 67.42 -45.46 5.62
N THR A 217 67.32 -45.81 6.92
CA THR A 217 66.69 -47.07 7.35
C THR A 217 65.17 -47.00 7.48
N LYS A 218 64.57 -45.80 7.38
CA LYS A 218 63.15 -45.49 7.57
C LYS A 218 62.59 -45.83 8.97
N SER A 219 63.42 -46.35 9.87
CA SER A 219 63.06 -46.64 11.26
C SER A 219 62.68 -45.37 12.02
N TYR A 220 61.75 -45.47 12.95
CA TYR A 220 61.31 -44.34 13.77
C TYR A 220 62.41 -43.79 14.68
N VAL A 221 62.50 -42.47 14.78
CA VAL A 221 63.41 -41.80 15.74
C VAL A 221 62.78 -41.84 17.14
N SER A 222 63.54 -42.27 18.15
CA SER A 222 63.03 -42.54 19.50
C SER A 222 62.95 -41.31 20.41
N ASN A 223 63.66 -40.23 20.12
CA ASN A 223 63.72 -39.03 20.97
C ASN A 223 63.98 -37.73 20.19
N GLY A 224 63.93 -36.60 20.91
CA GLY A 224 64.13 -35.26 20.36
C GLY A 224 62.89 -34.38 20.50
N LYS A 225 62.91 -33.20 19.88
CA LYS A 225 61.88 -32.17 20.04
C LYS A 225 61.57 -31.53 18.69
N VAL A 226 60.28 -31.43 18.36
CA VAL A 226 59.77 -30.74 17.16
C VAL A 226 59.21 -29.39 17.58
N ALA A 227 59.60 -28.33 16.88
CA ALA A 227 58.95 -27.03 16.92
C ALA A 227 57.89 -26.95 15.80
N PHE A 228 56.63 -26.73 16.15
CA PHE A 228 55.54 -26.49 15.20
C PHE A 228 55.35 -24.99 14.98
N LYS A 229 55.15 -24.59 13.73
CA LYS A 229 55.08 -23.20 13.28
C LYS A 229 53.84 -22.96 12.42
N VAL A 230 53.20 -21.80 12.61
CA VAL A 230 52.12 -21.31 11.74
C VAL A 230 52.50 -19.91 11.28
N ASN A 231 52.56 -19.70 9.95
CA ASN A 231 53.17 -18.53 9.30
C ASN A 231 54.56 -18.22 9.90
N ASP A 232 55.42 -19.24 9.92
CA ASP A 232 56.82 -19.24 10.39
C ASP A 232 57.08 -18.93 11.88
N LYS A 233 56.10 -18.38 12.60
CA LYS A 233 56.12 -18.21 14.06
C LYS A 233 55.86 -19.54 14.76
N THR A 234 56.74 -19.91 15.69
CA THR A 234 56.57 -21.11 16.53
C THR A 234 55.32 -20.96 17.40
N VAL A 235 54.39 -21.91 17.28
CA VAL A 235 53.15 -21.97 18.08
C VAL A 235 53.28 -22.89 19.28
N GLY A 236 54.15 -23.89 19.21
CA GLY A 236 54.40 -24.84 20.30
C GLY A 236 55.42 -25.90 19.94
N TYR A 237 55.59 -26.87 20.84
CA TYR A 237 56.54 -27.96 20.70
C TYR A 237 55.88 -29.30 21.02
N GLY A 238 56.34 -30.37 20.36
CA GLY A 238 56.06 -31.74 20.73
C GLY A 238 57.37 -32.51 20.95
N SER A 239 57.45 -33.31 22.01
CA SER A 239 58.53 -34.28 22.17
C SER A 239 58.31 -35.46 21.21
N VAL A 240 59.40 -36.01 20.66
CA VAL A 240 59.32 -37.21 19.82
C VAL A 240 59.28 -38.45 20.71
N SER A 241 58.29 -39.30 20.48
CA SER A 241 58.21 -40.67 21.01
C SER A 241 57.70 -41.59 19.91
N ASN A 242 58.30 -42.78 19.78
CA ASN A 242 57.99 -43.77 18.72
C ASN A 242 57.88 -43.13 17.32
N GLY A 243 58.80 -42.23 16.98
CA GLY A 243 58.86 -41.55 15.69
C GLY A 243 57.80 -40.49 15.45
N LYS A 244 57.01 -40.08 16.45
CA LYS A 244 55.97 -39.05 16.30
C LYS A 244 56.09 -37.97 17.38
N ALA A 245 55.84 -36.74 16.97
CA ALA A 245 55.63 -35.60 17.88
C ALA A 245 54.23 -35.03 17.66
N TYR A 246 53.57 -34.68 18.76
CA TYR A 246 52.20 -34.18 18.79
C TYR A 246 52.15 -32.78 19.43
N TYR A 247 51.32 -31.89 18.90
CA TYR A 247 50.98 -30.62 19.55
C TYR A 247 49.55 -30.19 19.20
N THR A 248 48.71 -29.91 20.20
CA THR A 248 47.35 -29.40 19.99
C THR A 248 47.38 -27.88 19.92
N TYR A 249 47.18 -27.35 18.71
CA TYR A 249 47.17 -25.91 18.43
C TYR A 249 45.75 -25.32 18.54
N ASP A 250 45.63 -24.21 19.25
CA ASP A 250 44.39 -23.46 19.38
C ASP A 250 44.20 -22.49 18.21
N SER A 251 43.32 -22.84 17.27
CA SER A 251 43.10 -22.09 16.03
C SER A 251 41.99 -21.03 16.16
N SER A 252 41.44 -20.79 17.36
CA SER A 252 40.31 -19.86 17.59
C SER A 252 40.55 -18.43 17.11
N LYS A 253 41.82 -18.01 17.05
CA LYS A 253 42.26 -16.67 16.59
C LYS A 253 42.59 -16.60 15.09
N LEU A 254 42.47 -17.70 14.34
CA LEU A 254 42.69 -17.73 12.89
C LEU A 254 41.37 -17.50 12.14
N SER A 255 41.35 -16.60 11.16
CA SER A 255 40.21 -16.42 10.26
C SER A 255 40.13 -17.54 9.23
N ALA A 256 38.99 -17.72 8.58
CA ALA A 256 38.82 -18.79 7.61
C ALA A 256 39.61 -18.55 6.30
N LYS A 257 40.80 -19.15 6.21
CA LYS A 257 41.67 -19.25 5.02
C LYS A 257 42.74 -20.32 5.25
N SER A 258 43.61 -20.54 4.25
CA SER A 258 44.82 -21.35 4.40
C SER A 258 45.98 -20.58 5.02
N TYR A 259 46.75 -21.28 5.85
CA TYR A 259 47.94 -20.81 6.56
C TYR A 259 49.12 -21.73 6.25
N LYS A 260 50.33 -21.16 6.20
CA LYS A 260 51.57 -21.93 6.07
C LYS A 260 51.83 -22.65 7.38
N LEU A 261 51.78 -23.97 7.36
CA LEU A 261 52.13 -24.84 8.48
C LEU A 261 53.55 -25.37 8.23
N SER A 262 54.41 -25.39 9.25
CA SER A 262 55.71 -26.06 9.14
C SER A 262 56.15 -26.66 10.47
N ALA A 263 57.04 -27.64 10.38
CA ALA A 263 57.67 -28.28 11.53
C ALA A 263 59.18 -28.23 11.37
N VAL A 264 59.89 -28.15 12.49
CA VAL A 264 61.35 -28.33 12.55
C VAL A 264 61.68 -29.32 13.67
N PHE A 265 62.19 -30.50 13.31
CA PHE A 265 62.81 -31.42 14.25
C PHE A 265 64.20 -30.89 14.60
N GLY A 266 64.40 -30.58 15.88
CA GLY A 266 65.67 -30.08 16.38
C GLY A 266 66.78 -31.13 16.30
N GLU A 267 68.01 -30.66 16.14
CA GLU A 267 69.18 -31.54 16.16
C GLU A 267 69.33 -32.24 17.53
N THR A 268 69.64 -33.54 17.52
CA THR A 268 69.84 -34.35 18.72
C THR A 268 71.30 -34.77 18.85
N SER A 269 71.63 -35.59 19.85
CA SER A 269 72.95 -36.23 19.95
C SER A 269 73.23 -37.22 18.81
N GLN A 270 72.20 -37.76 18.16
CA GLN A 270 72.32 -38.82 17.14
C GLN A 270 71.94 -38.37 15.71
N TYR A 271 71.01 -37.42 15.58
CA TYR A 271 70.45 -36.99 14.29
C TYR A 271 70.63 -35.49 14.04
N LEU A 272 70.94 -35.12 12.81
CA LEU A 272 70.84 -33.75 12.30
C LEU A 272 69.37 -33.31 12.25
N SER A 273 69.15 -32.00 12.34
CA SER A 273 67.82 -31.39 12.21
C SER A 273 67.18 -31.66 10.85
N SER A 274 65.85 -31.63 10.80
CA SER A 274 65.08 -31.66 9.55
C SER A 274 63.85 -30.77 9.65
N LYS A 275 63.32 -30.33 8.50
CA LYS A 275 62.14 -29.47 8.40
C LYS A 275 61.20 -29.99 7.33
N ASP A 276 59.91 -29.74 7.50
CA ASP A 276 58.88 -30.02 6.49
C ASP A 276 57.76 -28.96 6.54
N ASN A 277 57.00 -28.82 5.45
CA ASN A 277 55.95 -27.81 5.28
C ASN A 277 54.64 -28.46 4.83
N ALA A 278 53.54 -27.86 5.25
CA ALA A 278 52.17 -28.28 4.97
C ALA A 278 51.24 -27.05 4.97
N LEU A 279 49.95 -27.27 4.76
CA LEU A 279 48.90 -26.25 4.90
C LEU A 279 47.99 -26.54 6.10
N LEU A 280 47.63 -25.48 6.83
CA LEU A 280 46.51 -25.47 7.77
C LEU A 280 45.37 -24.64 7.16
N THR A 281 44.35 -25.31 6.65
CA THR A 281 43.18 -24.68 6.03
C THR A 281 42.03 -24.58 7.03
N VAL A 282 41.60 -23.35 7.31
CA VAL A 282 40.49 -23.03 8.20
C VAL A 282 39.26 -22.71 7.34
N ASN A 283 38.24 -23.55 7.40
CA ASN A 283 36.99 -23.41 6.68
C ASN A 283 35.98 -22.57 7.47
N LYS A 284 35.09 -21.88 6.73
CA LYS A 284 33.95 -21.15 7.30
C LYS A 284 32.90 -22.14 7.83
N ARG A 285 32.17 -21.74 8.88
CA ARG A 285 31.06 -22.49 9.47
C ARG A 285 29.76 -22.21 8.73
N ASN A 286 28.80 -23.11 8.86
CA ASN A 286 27.43 -22.86 8.38
C ASN A 286 26.66 -22.02 9.40
N SER A 287 26.03 -20.94 8.95
CA SER A 287 25.05 -20.19 9.73
C SER A 287 23.63 -20.77 9.52
N THR A 288 22.72 -20.48 10.44
CA THR A 288 21.27 -20.63 10.27
C THR A 288 20.64 -19.27 10.54
N ILE A 289 19.86 -18.76 9.60
CA ILE A 289 19.07 -17.53 9.76
C ILE A 289 17.59 -17.90 9.85
N VAL A 290 16.85 -17.15 10.66
CA VAL A 290 15.38 -17.23 10.79
C VAL A 290 14.80 -15.82 10.66
N VAL A 291 13.80 -15.65 9.80
CA VAL A 291 12.97 -14.44 9.68
C VAL A 291 11.50 -14.84 9.85
N SER A 292 10.75 -14.10 10.68
CA SER A 292 9.35 -14.40 10.98
C SER A 292 8.39 -13.55 10.16
N ASP A 293 7.21 -14.11 9.88
CA ASP A 293 6.08 -13.39 9.28
C ASP A 293 5.74 -12.10 10.03
N LYS A 294 5.25 -11.12 9.27
CA LYS A 294 4.80 -9.82 9.78
C LYS A 294 3.43 -9.46 9.21
N VAL A 295 2.51 -9.08 10.09
CA VAL A 295 1.20 -8.54 9.74
C VAL A 295 1.13 -7.10 10.23
N ILE A 296 0.74 -6.17 9.35
CA ILE A 296 0.55 -4.76 9.64
C ILE A 296 -0.69 -4.22 8.92
N SER A 297 -1.18 -3.05 9.31
CA SER A 297 -2.16 -2.29 8.52
C SER A 297 -1.47 -1.40 7.49
N TYR A 298 -2.15 -1.11 6.37
CA TYR A 298 -1.68 -0.17 5.35
C TYR A 298 -1.27 1.19 5.97
N GLY A 299 -0.14 1.73 5.50
CA GLY A 299 0.43 3.00 5.97
C GLY A 299 1.39 2.88 7.15
N ASN A 300 1.34 1.80 7.92
CA ASN A 300 2.29 1.58 9.03
C ASN A 300 3.68 1.18 8.51
N LYS A 301 4.73 1.53 9.27
CA LYS A 301 6.09 0.99 9.08
C LYS A 301 6.22 -0.35 9.81
N VAL A 302 7.12 -1.21 9.36
CA VAL A 302 7.33 -2.55 9.95
C VAL A 302 8.79 -2.75 10.35
N GLN A 303 9.03 -3.23 11.57
CA GLN A 303 10.35 -3.69 11.98
C GLN A 303 10.56 -5.12 11.49
N LEU A 304 11.45 -5.27 10.51
CA LEU A 304 11.96 -6.55 10.06
C LEU A 304 13.08 -6.98 11.01
N VAL A 305 13.05 -8.26 11.42
CA VAL A 305 13.99 -8.84 12.37
C VAL A 305 14.42 -10.20 11.85
N ALA A 306 15.72 -10.47 11.88
CA ALA A 306 16.29 -11.78 11.60
C ALA A 306 17.14 -12.23 12.79
N THR A 307 17.08 -13.53 13.11
CA THR A 307 17.93 -14.17 14.13
C THR A 307 18.92 -15.10 13.44
N ILE A 308 20.20 -15.05 13.83
CA ILE A 308 21.30 -15.78 13.20
C ILE A 308 22.07 -16.57 14.26
N THR A 309 22.18 -17.88 14.06
CA THR A 309 22.90 -18.82 14.93
C THR A 309 23.91 -19.64 14.15
N ASP A 310 24.90 -20.21 14.84
CA ASP A 310 25.73 -21.27 14.28
C ASP A 310 24.89 -22.54 14.05
N LYS A 311 25.00 -23.15 12.87
CA LYS A 311 24.20 -24.33 12.51
C LYS A 311 24.42 -25.51 13.46
N ASN A 312 25.61 -25.64 14.06
CA ASN A 312 26.00 -26.79 14.86
C ASN A 312 25.81 -26.53 16.37
N THR A 313 26.41 -25.48 16.93
CA THR A 313 26.35 -25.18 18.38
C THR A 313 25.13 -24.36 18.79
N LYS A 314 24.30 -23.90 17.83
CA LYS A 314 23.11 -23.04 18.02
C LYS A 314 23.38 -21.69 18.71
N SER A 315 24.64 -21.39 19.00
CA SER A 315 25.09 -20.13 19.60
C SER A 315 24.80 -18.94 18.67
N TYR A 316 24.47 -17.79 19.25
CA TYR A 316 24.24 -16.57 18.48
C TYR A 316 25.49 -16.08 17.74
N VAL A 317 25.34 -15.67 16.49
CA VAL A 317 26.42 -15.06 15.70
C VAL A 317 26.65 -13.62 16.16
N SER A 318 27.89 -13.23 16.42
CA SER A 318 28.24 -11.94 17.04
C SER A 318 28.41 -10.77 16.07
N ASN A 319 28.55 -11.02 14.77
CA ASN A 319 28.80 -9.97 13.76
C ASN A 319 28.30 -10.35 12.35
N GLY A 320 28.43 -9.41 11.42
CA GLY A 320 28.02 -9.55 10.01
C GLY A 320 26.87 -8.61 9.64
N LYS A 321 26.31 -8.78 8.44
CA LYS A 321 25.20 -7.97 7.91
C LYS A 321 24.12 -8.87 7.32
N VAL A 322 22.85 -8.52 7.56
CA VAL A 322 21.68 -9.12 6.91
C VAL A 322 21.11 -8.14 5.90
N ALA A 323 20.86 -8.61 4.68
CA ALA A 323 20.05 -7.91 3.69
C ALA A 323 18.60 -8.35 3.81
N PHE A 324 17.68 -7.42 4.08
CA PHE A 324 16.24 -7.66 4.08
C PHE A 324 15.66 -7.37 2.70
N LYS A 325 14.78 -8.25 2.22
CA LYS A 325 14.20 -8.22 0.86
C LYS A 325 12.70 -8.35 0.89
N VAL A 326 12.00 -7.56 0.07
CA VAL A 326 10.55 -7.65 -0.17
C VAL A 326 10.34 -7.87 -1.67
N ASN A 327 9.67 -8.97 -2.03
CA ASN A 327 9.61 -9.50 -3.39
C ASN A 327 11.01 -9.57 -4.05
N ASP A 328 11.95 -10.20 -3.34
CA ASP A 328 13.37 -10.42 -3.66
C ASP A 328 14.26 -9.17 -3.92
N LYS A 329 13.66 -7.97 -4.05
CA LYS A 329 14.36 -6.68 -4.04
C LYS A 329 14.81 -6.33 -2.63
N THR A 330 16.08 -5.99 -2.45
CA THR A 330 16.62 -5.49 -1.17
C THR A 330 15.96 -4.18 -0.80
N VAL A 331 15.39 -4.11 0.41
CA VAL A 331 14.79 -2.89 0.98
C VAL A 331 15.73 -2.18 1.96
N GLY A 332 16.65 -2.92 2.59
CA GLY A 332 17.62 -2.37 3.51
C GLY A 332 18.51 -3.43 4.15
N TYR A 333 19.37 -2.99 5.07
CA TYR A 333 20.35 -3.83 5.76
C TYR A 333 20.26 -3.62 7.27
N GLY A 334 20.52 -4.68 8.03
CA GLY A 334 20.76 -4.62 9.47
C GLY A 334 22.11 -5.25 9.81
N SER A 335 22.91 -4.62 10.65
CA SER A 335 24.09 -5.25 11.26
C SER A 335 23.65 -6.30 12.27
N VAL A 336 24.38 -7.41 12.37
CA VAL A 336 24.13 -8.43 13.41
C VAL A 336 24.80 -8.00 14.71
N SER A 337 24.03 -7.97 15.79
CA SER A 337 24.51 -7.85 17.17
C SER A 337 23.77 -8.86 18.05
N SER A 338 24.48 -9.57 18.92
CA SER A 338 23.93 -10.64 19.78
C SER A 338 22.98 -11.60 19.06
N GLY A 339 23.36 -12.03 17.84
CA GLY A 339 22.58 -12.95 17.02
C GLY A 339 21.35 -12.37 16.35
N LYS A 340 21.11 -11.04 16.39
CA LYS A 340 19.94 -10.41 15.75
C LYS A 340 20.34 -9.25 14.85
N ALA A 341 19.63 -9.13 13.74
CA ALA A 341 19.68 -7.95 12.86
C ALA A 341 18.28 -7.35 12.74
N TYR A 342 18.22 -6.02 12.68
CA TYR A 342 16.98 -5.24 12.66
C TYR A 342 17.00 -4.25 11.47
N TYR A 343 15.85 -4.05 10.84
CA TYR A 343 15.66 -2.97 9.85
C TYR A 343 14.20 -2.49 9.85
N THR A 344 13.98 -1.19 10.00
CA THR A 344 12.63 -0.60 9.92
C THR A 344 12.30 -0.26 8.46
N TYR A 345 11.40 -1.04 7.87
CA TYR A 345 10.95 -0.86 6.49
C TYR A 345 9.71 0.04 6.42
N ASP A 346 9.72 0.98 5.48
CA ASP A 346 8.58 1.84 5.17
C ASP A 346 7.74 1.24 4.02
N SER A 347 6.61 0.65 4.38
CA SER A 347 5.66 0.02 3.45
C SER A 347 4.56 0.96 2.94
N SER A 348 4.65 2.28 3.16
CA SER A 348 3.62 3.26 2.74
C SER A 348 3.30 3.24 1.23
N LYS A 349 4.23 2.75 0.40
CA LYS A 349 4.08 2.62 -1.06
C LYS A 349 3.54 1.25 -1.52
N LEU A 350 3.22 0.34 -0.60
CA LEU A 350 2.71 -1.00 -0.90
C LEU A 350 1.18 -1.07 -0.70
N SER A 351 0.47 -1.67 -1.65
CA SER A 351 -0.96 -1.92 -1.52
C SER A 351 -1.27 -3.01 -0.48
N ALA A 352 -2.49 -3.03 0.04
CA ALA A 352 -2.89 -3.99 1.07
C ALA A 352 -3.07 -5.41 0.49
N LYS A 353 -2.00 -6.22 0.61
CA LYS A 353 -1.92 -7.66 0.29
C LYS A 353 -0.69 -8.29 0.96
N SER A 354 -0.46 -9.58 0.74
CA SER A 354 0.78 -10.27 1.14
C SER A 354 1.92 -10.09 0.12
N TYR A 355 3.14 -10.04 0.65
CA TYR A 355 4.41 -9.90 -0.06
C TYR A 355 5.40 -10.94 0.44
N LYS A 356 6.31 -11.40 -0.43
CA LYS A 356 7.39 -12.31 -0.06
C LYS A 356 8.46 -11.53 0.70
N LEU A 357 8.61 -11.80 1.99
CA LEU A 357 9.73 -11.33 2.81
C LEU A 357 10.87 -12.36 2.72
N SER A 358 12.12 -11.91 2.70
CA SER A 358 13.26 -12.79 2.98
C SER A 358 14.42 -12.03 3.61
N ALA A 359 15.25 -12.75 4.34
CA ALA A 359 16.46 -12.22 4.97
C ALA A 359 17.65 -13.05 4.49
N VAL A 360 18.74 -12.38 4.11
CA VAL A 360 19.99 -13.02 3.66
C VAL A 360 21.12 -12.54 4.57
N PHE A 361 21.68 -13.44 5.38
CA PHE A 361 22.93 -13.18 6.10
C PHE A 361 24.09 -13.26 5.12
N GLY A 362 24.85 -12.17 5.00
CA GLY A 362 26.05 -12.11 4.16
C GLY A 362 27.18 -12.98 4.70
N GLU A 363 28.04 -13.45 3.81
CA GLU A 363 29.24 -14.19 4.19
C GLU A 363 30.20 -13.33 5.03
N THR A 364 30.88 -13.94 6.01
CA THR A 364 31.85 -13.28 6.88
C THR A 364 33.21 -13.97 6.84
N SER A 365 34.16 -13.53 7.67
CA SER A 365 35.45 -14.22 7.89
C SER A 365 35.34 -15.53 8.69
N GLN A 366 34.14 -15.85 9.21
CA GLN A 366 33.86 -17.00 10.06
C GLN A 366 32.74 -17.90 9.52
N TYR A 367 31.76 -17.33 8.82
CA TYR A 367 30.52 -18.00 8.41
C TYR A 367 30.26 -17.87 6.91
N LEU A 368 29.71 -18.93 6.31
CA LEU A 368 29.07 -18.91 5.00
C LEU A 368 27.73 -18.16 5.07
N SER A 369 27.31 -17.61 3.93
CA SER A 369 26.00 -16.95 3.79
C SER A 369 24.83 -17.91 4.02
N SER A 370 23.69 -17.38 4.45
CA SER A 370 22.44 -18.15 4.60
C SER A 370 21.21 -17.28 4.28
N LYS A 371 20.11 -17.90 3.85
CA LYS A 371 18.84 -17.24 3.50
C LYS A 371 17.68 -17.95 4.18
N ASP A 372 16.68 -17.17 4.60
CA ASP A 372 15.36 -17.64 5.00
C ASP A 372 14.24 -16.75 4.40
N ASN A 373 13.00 -17.23 4.37
CA ASN A 373 11.85 -16.59 3.71
C ASN A 373 10.61 -16.60 4.62
N ALA A 374 9.81 -15.54 4.52
CA ALA A 374 8.60 -15.29 5.30
C ALA A 374 7.58 -14.48 4.48
N LEU A 375 6.47 -14.07 5.10
CA LEU A 375 5.47 -13.18 4.51
C LEU A 375 5.40 -11.83 5.24
N LEU A 376 5.24 -10.76 4.45
CA LEU A 376 4.79 -9.44 4.93
C LEU A 376 3.36 -9.23 4.43
N THR A 377 2.38 -9.34 5.32
CA THR A 377 0.95 -9.15 5.02
C THR A 377 0.50 -7.77 5.45
N ILE A 378 -0.02 -7.00 4.49
CA ILE A 378 -0.52 -5.64 4.71
C ILE A 378 -2.06 -5.68 4.63
N ASN A 379 -2.70 -5.49 5.77
CA ASN A 379 -4.16 -5.48 5.92
C ASN A 379 -4.76 -4.16 5.42
N LYS A 380 -5.98 -4.25 4.87
CA LYS A 380 -6.78 -3.08 4.48
C LYS A 380 -7.28 -2.31 5.71
N LEU A 381 -7.41 -1.00 5.54
CA LEU A 381 -8.08 -0.13 6.52
C LEU A 381 -9.60 -0.29 6.42
N ASN A 382 -10.29 -0.04 7.52
CA ASN A 382 -11.75 -0.09 7.54
C ASN A 382 -12.33 1.22 6.99
N SER A 383 -13.38 1.09 6.17
CA SER A 383 -14.17 2.22 5.69
C SER A 383 -15.51 2.30 6.42
N THR A 384 -16.07 3.50 6.45
CA THR A 384 -17.44 3.80 6.88
C THR A 384 -18.16 4.49 5.73
N ILE A 385 -19.42 4.15 5.52
CA ILE A 385 -20.29 4.75 4.50
C ILE A 385 -21.60 5.19 5.14
N SER A 386 -22.05 6.40 4.84
CA SER A 386 -23.33 6.95 5.29
C SER A 386 -24.21 7.36 4.10
N LEU A 387 -25.52 7.37 4.37
CA LEU A 387 -26.58 7.61 3.40
C LEU A 387 -27.71 8.38 4.12
N ALA A 388 -28.44 9.22 3.40
CA ALA A 388 -29.56 9.98 3.93
C ALA A 388 -30.89 9.44 3.39
N ASP A 389 -31.96 9.62 4.16
CA ASP A 389 -33.33 9.43 3.68
C ASP A 389 -33.66 10.46 2.58
N LYS A 390 -34.50 10.07 1.62
CA LYS A 390 -34.81 10.86 0.43
C LYS A 390 -36.29 10.79 0.08
N SER A 391 -36.83 11.88 -0.46
CA SER A 391 -38.19 11.97 -0.98
C SER A 391 -38.20 12.57 -2.38
N VAL A 392 -39.08 12.09 -3.25
CA VAL A 392 -39.23 12.53 -4.64
C VAL A 392 -40.69 12.40 -5.07
N LEU A 393 -41.17 13.25 -5.98
CA LEU A 393 -42.47 13.04 -6.63
C LEU A 393 -42.37 11.88 -7.64
N ALA A 394 -43.44 11.09 -7.78
CA ALA A 394 -43.51 10.02 -8.77
C ALA A 394 -43.17 10.52 -10.19
N GLY A 395 -42.40 9.72 -10.93
CA GLY A 395 -41.90 10.09 -12.26
C GLY A 395 -40.63 10.97 -12.27
N ASN A 396 -40.33 11.70 -11.19
CA ASN A 396 -39.15 12.57 -11.16
C ASN A 396 -37.86 11.78 -10.88
N LYS A 397 -36.75 12.26 -11.45
CA LYS A 397 -35.40 11.76 -11.16
C LYS A 397 -34.90 12.31 -9.82
N ILE A 398 -34.13 11.52 -9.08
CA ILE A 398 -33.52 11.94 -7.80
C ILE A 398 -32.02 11.59 -7.73
N GLN A 399 -31.23 12.53 -7.22
CA GLN A 399 -29.82 12.30 -6.93
C GLN A 399 -29.65 11.66 -5.55
N LEU A 400 -29.09 10.45 -5.55
CA LEU A 400 -28.60 9.73 -4.39
C LEU A 400 -27.14 10.10 -4.15
N VAL A 401 -26.78 10.32 -2.88
CA VAL A 401 -25.41 10.68 -2.48
C VAL A 401 -25.04 9.83 -1.27
N ALA A 402 -23.95 9.08 -1.38
CA ALA A 402 -23.32 8.40 -0.26
C ALA A 402 -22.02 9.12 0.11
N THR A 403 -21.71 9.18 1.40
CA THR A 403 -20.45 9.73 1.92
C THR A 403 -19.59 8.59 2.46
N ILE A 404 -18.29 8.57 2.13
CA ILE A 404 -17.37 7.46 2.41
C ILE A 404 -16.10 8.00 3.11
N THR A 405 -15.83 7.48 4.31
CA THR A 405 -14.72 7.91 5.18
C THR A 405 -13.89 6.72 5.68
N ASN A 406 -12.67 7.01 6.13
CA ASN A 406 -11.82 6.09 6.86
C ASN A 406 -12.31 5.97 8.32
N LYS A 407 -12.60 4.75 8.79
CA LYS A 407 -13.16 4.49 10.12
C LYS A 407 -12.26 4.97 11.27
N ASN A 408 -10.96 5.07 11.05
CA ASN A 408 -9.98 5.34 12.12
C ASN A 408 -9.76 6.83 12.38
N ASN A 409 -10.04 7.71 11.41
CA ASN A 409 -9.76 9.15 11.52
C ASN A 409 -10.79 10.06 10.80
N ASN A 410 -11.90 9.50 10.33
CA ASN A 410 -12.98 10.18 9.58
C ASN A 410 -12.55 10.88 8.27
N ALA A 411 -11.31 10.73 7.81
CA ALA A 411 -10.84 11.34 6.57
C ALA A 411 -11.60 10.80 5.35
N TYR A 412 -11.91 11.66 4.39
CA TYR A 412 -12.63 11.30 3.17
C TYR A 412 -11.83 10.34 2.29
N ILE A 413 -12.49 9.28 1.80
CA ILE A 413 -11.93 8.34 0.83
C ILE A 413 -12.18 8.89 -0.59
N SER A 414 -11.13 8.96 -1.40
CA SER A 414 -11.15 9.66 -2.71
C SER A 414 -11.32 8.76 -3.93
N ASN A 415 -11.46 7.44 -3.75
CA ASN A 415 -11.45 6.46 -4.84
C ASN A 415 -12.20 5.16 -4.51
N GLY A 416 -12.71 4.49 -5.55
CA GLY A 416 -13.50 3.25 -5.47
C GLY A 416 -14.91 3.43 -6.05
N LYS A 417 -15.82 2.47 -5.80
CA LYS A 417 -17.21 2.51 -6.29
C LYS A 417 -18.21 2.18 -5.19
N VAL A 418 -19.37 2.81 -5.24
CA VAL A 418 -20.56 2.51 -4.44
C VAL A 418 -21.65 1.94 -5.33
N ALA A 419 -22.25 0.82 -4.94
CA ALA A 419 -23.49 0.30 -5.51
C ALA A 419 -24.68 0.83 -4.71
N PHE A 420 -25.64 1.49 -5.37
CA PHE A 420 -26.90 1.92 -4.78
C PHE A 420 -27.98 0.87 -5.04
N LYS A 421 -28.84 0.63 -4.04
CA LYS A 421 -29.86 -0.41 -4.09
C LYS A 421 -31.22 0.09 -3.58
N VAL A 422 -32.28 -0.35 -4.24
CA VAL A 422 -33.69 -0.12 -3.86
C VAL A 422 -34.36 -1.49 -3.68
N ASN A 423 -34.94 -1.74 -2.51
CA ASN A 423 -35.47 -3.05 -2.10
C ASN A 423 -34.49 -4.22 -2.34
N GLY A 424 -33.18 -3.97 -2.21
CA GLY A 424 -32.11 -4.94 -2.41
C GLY A 424 -31.61 -5.09 -3.86
N LYS A 425 -32.41 -4.73 -4.87
CA LYS A 425 -32.01 -4.68 -6.28
C LYS A 425 -31.02 -3.53 -6.50
N THR A 426 -29.88 -3.80 -7.12
CA THR A 426 -28.93 -2.74 -7.54
C THR A 426 -29.58 -1.90 -8.63
N ILE A 427 -29.69 -0.59 -8.38
CA ILE A 427 -30.23 0.39 -9.33
C ILE A 427 -29.14 1.08 -10.15
N GLY A 428 -27.91 1.14 -9.62
CA GLY A 428 -26.77 1.74 -10.31
C GLY A 428 -25.55 1.91 -9.42
N TYR A 429 -24.53 2.57 -9.96
CA TYR A 429 -23.24 2.77 -9.31
C TYR A 429 -22.80 4.23 -9.37
N GLY A 430 -22.16 4.70 -8.29
CA GLY A 430 -21.42 5.96 -8.26
C GLY A 430 -19.94 5.70 -8.02
N SER A 431 -19.07 6.35 -8.79
CA SER A 431 -17.64 6.43 -8.47
C SER A 431 -17.44 7.33 -7.25
N VAL A 432 -16.51 6.96 -6.37
CA VAL A 432 -16.14 7.81 -5.22
C VAL A 432 -15.13 8.86 -5.67
N SER A 433 -15.40 10.13 -5.34
CA SER A 433 -14.47 11.26 -5.45
C SER A 433 -14.66 12.18 -4.26
N SER A 434 -13.58 12.71 -3.69
CA SER A 434 -13.58 13.62 -2.52
C SER A 434 -14.55 13.22 -1.39
N GLY A 435 -14.57 11.93 -1.04
CA GLY A 435 -15.42 11.40 0.04
C GLY A 435 -16.87 11.13 -0.34
N LYS A 436 -17.29 11.33 -1.58
CA LYS A 436 -18.70 11.19 -2.00
C LYS A 436 -18.84 10.34 -3.26
N ALA A 437 -19.92 9.57 -3.33
CA ALA A 437 -20.38 8.91 -4.54
C ALA A 437 -21.79 9.36 -4.89
N TYR A 438 -22.03 9.64 -6.16
CA TYR A 438 -23.28 10.19 -6.68
C TYR A 438 -23.92 9.21 -7.67
N TYR A 439 -25.24 9.08 -7.63
CA TYR A 439 -26.01 8.37 -8.66
C TYR A 439 -27.39 9.01 -8.85
N THR A 440 -27.78 9.27 -10.10
CA THR A 440 -29.10 9.82 -10.44
C THR A 440 -30.04 8.69 -10.83
N TYR A 441 -31.05 8.44 -10.01
CA TYR A 441 -32.03 7.38 -10.20
C TYR A 441 -33.33 7.92 -10.81
N ASN A 442 -33.94 7.14 -11.70
CA ASN A 442 -35.26 7.43 -12.28
C ASN A 442 -36.35 6.67 -11.50
N THR A 443 -37.41 7.36 -11.06
CA THR A 443 -38.52 6.74 -10.31
C THR A 443 -39.80 6.53 -11.12
N ALA A 444 -39.75 6.68 -12.45
CA ALA A 444 -40.89 6.43 -13.33
C ALA A 444 -41.46 5.00 -13.26
N GLU A 445 -40.66 4.01 -12.85
CA GLU A 445 -41.08 2.62 -12.62
C GLU A 445 -41.54 2.33 -11.18
N LEU A 446 -41.62 3.35 -10.30
CA LEU A 446 -41.99 3.17 -8.90
C LEU A 446 -43.36 3.79 -8.58
N ASP A 447 -44.25 2.96 -8.05
CA ASP A 447 -45.48 3.40 -7.38
C ASP A 447 -45.19 4.28 -6.17
N THR A 448 -46.19 5.05 -5.74
CA THR A 448 -46.07 5.94 -4.59
C THR A 448 -46.05 5.15 -3.28
N GLY A 449 -44.97 5.26 -2.51
CA GLY A 449 -44.73 4.43 -1.33
C GLY A 449 -43.36 4.68 -0.69
N LYS A 450 -42.98 3.79 0.25
CA LYS A 450 -41.67 3.82 0.93
C LYS A 450 -40.85 2.58 0.54
N TYR A 451 -39.61 2.82 0.11
CA TYR A 451 -38.70 1.79 -0.39
C TYR A 451 -37.43 1.73 0.47
N LYS A 452 -36.91 0.51 0.69
CA LYS A 452 -35.64 0.29 1.41
C LYS A 452 -34.47 0.73 0.52
N LEU A 453 -33.80 1.79 0.90
CA LEU A 453 -32.65 2.37 0.22
C LEU A 453 -31.36 1.94 0.95
N THR A 454 -30.42 1.31 0.25
CA THR A 454 -29.10 0.96 0.81
C THR A 454 -27.98 1.31 -0.18
N ALA A 455 -26.76 1.45 0.36
CA ALA A 455 -25.56 1.70 -0.43
C ALA A 455 -24.40 0.85 0.11
N THR A 456 -23.67 0.19 -0.80
CA THR A 456 -22.49 -0.62 -0.46
C THR A 456 -21.27 -0.07 -1.21
N TYR A 457 -20.27 0.38 -0.45
CA TYR A 457 -18.95 0.70 -0.96
C TYR A 457 -18.14 -0.59 -1.16
N GLY A 458 -17.65 -0.81 -2.38
CA GLY A 458 -16.96 -2.05 -2.77
C GLY A 458 -15.53 -2.22 -2.22
N GLY A 459 -14.99 -1.23 -1.51
CA GLY A 459 -13.57 -1.20 -1.15
C GLY A 459 -12.65 -0.80 -2.30
N ASN A 460 -11.34 -0.81 -2.04
CA ASN A 460 -10.28 -0.57 -3.03
C ASN A 460 -8.96 -1.26 -2.58
N ASN A 461 -7.80 -0.83 -3.11
CA ASN A 461 -6.48 -1.40 -2.79
C ASN A 461 -5.92 -1.01 -1.40
N ILE A 462 -6.63 -0.15 -0.66
CA ILE A 462 -6.28 0.37 0.67
C ILE A 462 -7.39 0.04 1.67
N TYR A 463 -8.65 0.18 1.27
CA TYR A 463 -9.82 0.09 2.15
C TYR A 463 -10.69 -1.14 1.88
N SER A 464 -11.17 -1.77 2.94
CA SER A 464 -12.20 -2.80 2.90
C SER A 464 -13.56 -2.25 2.44
N SER A 465 -14.44 -3.12 1.97
CA SER A 465 -15.84 -2.81 1.65
C SER A 465 -16.63 -2.46 2.92
N SER A 466 -17.69 -1.66 2.77
CA SER A 466 -18.63 -1.31 3.84
C SER A 466 -20.02 -1.07 3.28
N THR A 467 -21.06 -1.28 4.09
CA THR A 467 -22.47 -1.07 3.71
C THR A 467 -23.12 -0.09 4.69
N ALA A 468 -23.90 0.85 4.16
CA ALA A 468 -24.60 1.85 4.96
C ALA A 468 -25.77 1.23 5.72
N THR A 469 -26.15 1.84 6.84
CA THR A 469 -27.44 1.54 7.48
C THR A 469 -28.60 1.82 6.52
N THR A 470 -29.65 1.00 6.58
CA THR A 470 -30.81 1.12 5.68
C THR A 470 -31.53 2.45 5.90
N LYS A 471 -31.81 3.13 4.78
CA LYS A 471 -32.57 4.39 4.70
C LYS A 471 -33.84 4.20 3.89
N THR A 472 -34.63 5.26 3.79
CA THR A 472 -35.91 5.28 3.07
C THR A 472 -35.80 6.14 1.82
N LEU A 473 -36.22 5.61 0.68
CA LEU A 473 -36.65 6.40 -0.48
C LEU A 473 -38.18 6.48 -0.46
N THR A 474 -38.73 7.68 -0.36
CA THR A 474 -40.18 7.92 -0.37
C THR A 474 -40.60 8.49 -1.73
N VAL A 475 -41.43 7.77 -2.46
CA VAL A 475 -42.04 8.23 -3.71
C VAL A 475 -43.42 8.82 -3.37
N LEU A 476 -43.55 10.13 -3.54
CA LEU A 476 -44.72 10.92 -3.18
C LEU A 476 -45.65 11.09 -4.37
N LYS A 477 -46.96 11.17 -4.12
CA LYS A 477 -47.94 11.57 -5.12
C LYS A 477 -47.75 13.05 -5.47
N ASN A 478 -47.76 13.37 -6.76
CA ASN A 478 -47.98 14.74 -7.20
C ASN A 478 -49.49 15.02 -7.14
N THR A 479 -49.92 16.06 -6.43
CA THR A 479 -51.34 16.33 -6.18
C THR A 479 -51.64 17.82 -6.16
N PHE A 480 -52.78 18.23 -6.71
CA PHE A 480 -53.22 19.62 -6.75
C PHE A 480 -54.46 19.88 -5.88
N THR A 481 -54.47 21.02 -5.22
CA THR A 481 -55.59 21.48 -4.38
C THR A 481 -56.70 22.11 -5.22
N TYR A 482 -57.91 22.20 -4.65
CA TYR A 482 -59.05 22.93 -5.22
C TYR A 482 -58.67 24.33 -5.73
N THR A 483 -57.92 25.12 -4.94
CA THR A 483 -57.54 26.49 -5.32
C THR A 483 -56.59 26.53 -6.52
N GLN A 484 -55.62 25.61 -6.58
CA GLN A 484 -54.69 25.53 -7.72
C GLN A 484 -55.42 25.12 -9.01
N ILE A 485 -56.31 24.12 -8.93
CA ILE A 485 -57.12 23.67 -10.06
C ILE A 485 -58.09 24.77 -10.50
N ARG A 486 -58.69 25.52 -9.55
CA ARG A 486 -59.59 26.63 -9.87
C ARG A 486 -58.89 27.80 -10.58
N ASN A 487 -57.73 28.22 -10.10
CA ASN A 487 -57.01 29.33 -10.71
C ASN A 487 -56.53 28.97 -12.13
N ALA A 488 -56.09 27.72 -12.33
CA ALA A 488 -55.81 27.18 -13.66
C ALA A 488 -57.05 27.12 -14.57
N ALA A 489 -58.20 26.74 -14.02
CA ALA A 489 -59.46 26.69 -14.75
C ALA A 489 -59.90 28.07 -15.25
N ILE A 490 -59.79 29.10 -14.41
CA ILE A 490 -60.04 30.50 -14.79
C ILE A 490 -59.11 30.90 -15.94
N SER A 491 -57.80 30.63 -15.83
CA SER A 491 -56.83 30.97 -16.89
C SER A 491 -57.21 30.37 -18.24
N VAL A 492 -57.54 29.07 -18.29
CA VAL A 492 -57.96 28.38 -19.53
C VAL A 492 -59.32 28.88 -20.02
N ARG A 493 -60.27 29.15 -19.11
CA ARG A 493 -61.56 29.77 -19.45
C ARG A 493 -61.33 31.09 -20.19
N ASN A 494 -60.53 31.98 -19.62
CA ASN A 494 -60.32 33.33 -20.13
C ASN A 494 -59.66 33.32 -21.51
N GLN A 495 -58.64 32.47 -21.73
CA GLN A 495 -58.02 32.29 -23.04
C GLN A 495 -59.03 31.74 -24.07
N PHE A 496 -59.88 30.78 -23.70
CA PHE A 496 -60.91 30.29 -24.61
C PHE A 496 -61.94 31.39 -24.93
N GLU A 497 -62.50 32.10 -23.94
CA GLU A 497 -63.47 33.19 -24.17
C GLU A 497 -62.85 34.29 -25.08
N SER A 498 -61.53 34.55 -24.99
CA SER A 498 -60.73 35.41 -25.89
C SER A 498 -60.34 34.75 -27.23
N ASN A 499 -61.11 33.75 -27.68
CA ASN A 499 -60.92 32.97 -28.92
C ASN A 499 -59.57 32.24 -29.09
N LYS A 500 -58.79 32.08 -28.01
CA LYS A 500 -57.42 31.59 -28.03
C LYS A 500 -57.31 30.18 -27.45
N ILE A 501 -57.32 29.20 -28.36
CA ILE A 501 -57.27 27.77 -28.02
C ILE A 501 -55.84 27.38 -27.58
N VAL A 502 -55.59 27.42 -26.27
CA VAL A 502 -54.33 26.93 -25.67
C VAL A 502 -54.28 25.39 -25.62
N SER A 503 -53.07 24.83 -25.57
CA SER A 503 -52.82 23.38 -25.41
C SER A 503 -52.29 23.00 -24.02
N THR A 504 -51.83 23.97 -23.23
CA THR A 504 -51.22 23.78 -21.90
C THR A 504 -51.78 24.76 -20.87
N VAL A 505 -51.53 24.48 -19.59
CA VAL A 505 -51.91 25.32 -18.44
C VAL A 505 -50.92 25.13 -17.29
N THR A 506 -50.73 26.17 -16.46
CA THR A 506 -49.96 26.10 -15.22
C THR A 506 -50.89 25.88 -14.02
N VAL A 507 -50.68 24.78 -13.29
CA VAL A 507 -51.42 24.44 -12.06
C VAL A 507 -50.45 24.52 -10.88
N GLY A 508 -50.63 25.53 -10.02
CA GLY A 508 -49.63 25.87 -9.00
C GLY A 508 -48.31 26.29 -9.67
N SER A 509 -47.27 25.48 -9.53
CA SER A 509 -45.96 25.65 -10.18
C SER A 509 -45.71 24.70 -11.35
N THR A 510 -46.66 23.83 -11.71
CA THR A 510 -46.49 22.79 -12.75
C THR A 510 -47.23 23.16 -14.03
N THR A 511 -46.50 23.37 -15.12
CA THR A 511 -47.08 23.43 -16.46
C THR A 511 -47.39 22.01 -16.95
N MET A 512 -48.60 21.79 -17.47
CA MET A 512 -49.06 20.50 -18.00
C MET A 512 -49.89 20.68 -19.27
N GLY A 513 -50.13 19.61 -20.01
CA GLY A 513 -51.06 19.62 -21.13
C GLY A 513 -52.51 19.66 -20.65
N LEU A 514 -53.42 20.21 -21.46
CA LEU A 514 -54.86 20.20 -21.12
C LEU A 514 -55.41 18.78 -20.95
N GLN A 515 -54.80 17.77 -21.57
CA GLN A 515 -55.20 16.37 -21.43
C GLN A 515 -54.89 15.80 -20.05
N ASP A 516 -53.92 16.38 -19.35
CA ASP A 516 -53.60 16.07 -17.95
C ASP A 516 -54.53 16.86 -17.01
N PHE A 517 -54.86 18.10 -17.39
CA PHE A 517 -55.68 19.01 -16.61
C PHE A 517 -57.18 18.69 -16.63
N LEU A 518 -57.72 18.16 -17.72
CA LEU A 518 -59.15 17.80 -17.82
C LEU A 518 -59.55 16.75 -16.75
N PRO A 519 -58.83 15.62 -16.57
CA PRO A 519 -59.02 14.73 -15.44
C PRO A 519 -58.98 15.42 -14.07
N LEU A 520 -58.04 16.36 -13.85
CA LEU A 520 -57.95 17.12 -12.60
C LEU A 520 -59.22 17.92 -12.32
N MET A 521 -59.76 18.61 -13.33
CA MET A 521 -61.01 19.35 -13.19
C MET A 521 -62.22 18.43 -12.97
N ILE A 522 -62.32 17.30 -13.67
CA ILE A 522 -63.44 16.36 -13.48
C ILE A 522 -63.43 15.79 -12.06
N HIS A 523 -62.27 15.35 -11.57
CA HIS A 523 -62.12 14.87 -10.20
C HIS A 523 -62.37 15.97 -9.18
N MET A 524 -61.96 17.22 -9.42
CA MET A 524 -62.26 18.33 -8.52
C MET A 524 -63.76 18.67 -8.50
N ALA A 525 -64.46 18.61 -9.64
CA ALA A 525 -65.91 18.83 -9.70
C ALA A 525 -66.66 17.77 -8.90
N LYS A 526 -66.25 16.49 -9.00
CA LYS A 526 -66.74 15.40 -8.13
C LYS A 526 -66.45 15.67 -6.65
N ASN A 527 -65.22 16.09 -6.31
CA ASN A 527 -64.84 16.37 -4.94
C ASN A 527 -65.68 17.50 -4.34
N VAL A 528 -65.90 18.60 -5.08
CA VAL A 528 -66.79 19.71 -4.65
C VAL A 528 -68.22 19.21 -4.46
N TYR A 529 -68.79 18.48 -5.42
CA TYR A 529 -70.16 17.94 -5.34
C TYR A 529 -70.37 16.99 -4.14
N GLN A 530 -69.33 16.26 -3.74
CA GLN A 530 -69.36 15.39 -2.55
C GLN A 530 -68.98 16.09 -1.23
N GLY A 531 -68.77 17.41 -1.21
CA GLY A 531 -68.31 18.14 -0.02
C GLY A 531 -66.85 17.88 0.40
N LYS A 532 -66.05 17.29 -0.50
CA LYS A 532 -64.69 16.79 -0.28
C LYS A 532 -63.61 17.62 -0.98
N SER A 533 -63.85 18.90 -1.29
CA SER A 533 -62.92 19.77 -2.05
C SER A 533 -61.54 19.93 -1.42
N SER A 534 -61.41 19.66 -0.12
CA SER A 534 -60.14 19.61 0.61
C SER A 534 -59.24 18.44 0.18
N THR A 535 -59.80 17.40 -0.45
CA THR A 535 -59.07 16.24 -0.98
C THR A 535 -58.27 16.66 -2.22
N PRO A 536 -56.92 16.64 -2.17
CA PRO A 536 -56.10 16.94 -3.34
C PRO A 536 -56.30 15.89 -4.44
N VAL A 537 -56.25 16.29 -5.70
CA VAL A 537 -56.40 15.38 -6.84
C VAL A 537 -55.03 15.00 -7.37
N GLU A 538 -54.82 13.70 -7.56
CA GLU A 538 -53.60 13.10 -8.09
C GLU A 538 -53.36 13.46 -9.56
N TYR A 539 -52.16 13.94 -9.86
CA TYR A 539 -51.70 14.19 -11.23
C TYR A 539 -51.33 12.89 -11.94
N LYS A 540 -51.80 12.76 -13.18
CA LYS A 540 -51.38 11.73 -14.14
C LYS A 540 -51.19 12.36 -15.50
N HIS A 541 -50.19 11.88 -16.24
CA HIS A 541 -49.93 12.30 -17.60
C HIS A 541 -50.65 11.38 -18.59
N TYR A 542 -51.20 11.96 -19.66
CA TYR A 542 -51.90 11.27 -20.73
C TYR A 542 -51.46 11.79 -22.10
N ALA A 543 -51.62 10.98 -23.13
CA ALA A 543 -51.36 11.42 -24.50
C ALA A 543 -52.42 12.42 -25.00
N PRO A 544 -52.03 13.45 -25.77
CA PRO A 544 -52.95 14.45 -26.30
C PRO A 544 -53.84 13.89 -27.43
N ILE A 545 -54.89 14.63 -27.78
CA ILE A 545 -55.71 14.38 -28.98
C ILE A 545 -54.93 14.67 -30.27
N SER A 546 -55.31 14.03 -31.39
CA SER A 546 -54.79 14.40 -32.72
C SER A 546 -55.61 15.51 -33.38
N LYS A 547 -56.92 15.52 -33.09
CA LYS A 547 -57.92 16.51 -33.51
C LYS A 547 -59.08 16.49 -32.51
N GLN A 548 -60.01 17.44 -32.64
CA GLN A 548 -61.33 17.32 -31.98
C GLN A 548 -62.43 17.10 -33.02
N THR A 549 -63.63 16.73 -32.57
CA THR A 549 -64.84 16.79 -33.40
C THR A 549 -66.03 17.17 -32.53
N ASP A 550 -66.46 18.43 -32.62
CA ASP A 550 -67.67 18.90 -31.95
C ASP A 550 -68.84 19.02 -32.93
N SER A 551 -70.00 18.54 -32.51
CA SER A 551 -71.28 18.72 -33.21
C SER A 551 -72.41 19.00 -32.21
N MET A 552 -72.10 19.61 -31.06
CA MET A 552 -73.08 19.81 -30.00
C MET A 552 -74.16 20.80 -30.42
N LYS A 553 -75.41 20.49 -30.09
CA LYS A 553 -76.49 21.49 -30.01
C LYS A 553 -76.35 22.28 -28.70
N SER A 554 -76.87 23.51 -28.67
CA SER A 554 -76.92 24.26 -27.40
C SER A 554 -77.90 23.59 -26.44
N VAL A 555 -77.46 23.36 -25.20
CA VAL A 555 -78.22 22.63 -24.18
C VAL A 555 -77.81 23.12 -22.79
N VAL A 556 -78.74 23.18 -21.84
CA VAL A 556 -78.43 23.37 -20.42
C VAL A 556 -78.42 22.00 -19.75
N LEU A 557 -77.27 21.62 -19.19
CA LEU A 557 -77.10 20.38 -18.45
C LEU A 557 -77.15 20.64 -16.95
N SER A 558 -77.72 19.71 -16.16
CA SER A 558 -77.58 19.71 -14.71
C SER A 558 -76.14 19.38 -14.26
N ASP A 559 -75.80 19.71 -13.02
CA ASP A 559 -74.58 19.24 -12.36
C ASP A 559 -74.39 17.71 -12.46
N SER A 560 -75.45 16.93 -12.23
CA SER A 560 -75.46 15.47 -12.32
C SER A 560 -75.21 14.95 -13.74
N GLN A 561 -75.75 15.62 -14.77
CA GLN A 561 -75.47 15.29 -16.18
C GLN A 561 -74.02 15.62 -16.55
N VAL A 562 -73.49 16.76 -16.11
CA VAL A 562 -72.07 17.10 -16.30
C VAL A 562 -71.17 16.09 -15.57
N LEU A 563 -71.48 15.69 -14.34
CA LEU A 563 -70.68 14.70 -13.61
C LEU A 563 -70.74 13.29 -14.25
N ASN A 564 -71.87 12.92 -14.88
CA ASN A 564 -71.98 11.69 -15.66
C ASN A 564 -71.10 11.72 -16.93
N ILE A 565 -71.11 12.83 -17.67
CA ILE A 565 -70.16 13.08 -18.78
C ILE A 565 -68.71 12.93 -18.30
N GLY A 566 -68.41 13.45 -17.11
CA GLY A 566 -67.11 13.29 -16.46
C GLY A 566 -66.73 11.85 -16.15
N ASN A 567 -67.69 11.00 -15.76
CA ASN A 567 -67.45 9.56 -15.61
C ASN A 567 -67.06 8.93 -16.95
N GLN A 568 -67.80 9.22 -18.02
CA GLN A 568 -67.53 8.65 -19.35
C GLN A 568 -66.15 9.06 -19.87
N VAL A 569 -65.77 10.33 -19.69
CA VAL A 569 -64.44 10.84 -20.04
C VAL A 569 -63.33 10.17 -19.20
N LEU A 570 -63.49 10.06 -17.88
CA LEU A 570 -62.50 9.39 -17.03
C LEU A 570 -62.36 7.90 -17.34
N ASN A 571 -63.45 7.20 -17.66
CA ASN A 571 -63.41 5.80 -18.11
C ASN A 571 -62.63 5.68 -19.44
N TYR A 572 -62.82 6.62 -20.38
CA TYR A 572 -62.02 6.66 -21.61
C TYR A 572 -60.52 6.82 -21.32
N TYR A 573 -60.13 7.74 -20.44
CA TYR A 573 -58.75 7.92 -20.01
C TYR A 573 -58.17 6.64 -19.39
N GLN A 574 -58.93 5.92 -18.56
CA GLN A 574 -58.51 4.64 -17.96
C GLN A 574 -58.29 3.55 -19.00
N SER A 575 -59.13 3.46 -20.04
CA SER A 575 -59.02 2.43 -21.08
C SER A 575 -58.02 2.75 -22.20
N ASN A 576 -57.63 4.02 -22.39
CA ASN A 576 -56.84 4.45 -23.57
C ASN A 576 -55.56 5.23 -23.24
N SER A 577 -55.33 5.63 -21.97
CA SER A 577 -54.20 6.47 -21.54
C SER A 577 -54.03 7.80 -22.31
N LYS A 578 -55.12 8.30 -22.92
CA LYS A 578 -55.14 9.50 -23.77
C LYS A 578 -56.48 10.24 -23.65
N ALA A 579 -56.49 11.51 -24.05
CA ALA A 579 -57.72 12.28 -24.17
C ALA A 579 -58.66 11.77 -25.28
N PRO A 580 -59.99 11.80 -25.08
CA PRO A 580 -60.95 11.55 -26.16
C PRO A 580 -61.05 12.77 -27.08
N GLU A 581 -61.05 12.55 -28.40
CA GLU A 581 -61.28 13.62 -29.40
C GLU A 581 -62.71 14.20 -29.30
N TYR A 582 -63.64 13.36 -28.87
CA TYR A 582 -65.01 13.68 -28.49
C TYR A 582 -65.62 12.54 -27.65
N ILE A 583 -66.75 12.79 -26.99
CA ILE A 583 -67.68 11.72 -26.53
C ILE A 583 -69.02 11.83 -27.28
N THR A 584 -69.76 10.73 -27.39
CA THR A 584 -71.07 10.71 -28.04
C THR A 584 -72.17 10.97 -27.02
N THR A 585 -73.06 11.94 -27.30
CA THR A 585 -74.23 12.27 -26.48
C THR A 585 -75.50 12.34 -27.33
N SER A 586 -76.67 12.36 -26.69
CA SER A 586 -77.96 12.61 -27.36
C SER A 586 -78.08 14.00 -28.01
N TRP A 587 -77.21 14.95 -27.64
CA TRP A 587 -77.17 16.31 -28.19
C TRP A 587 -76.09 16.52 -29.25
N GLY A 588 -75.31 15.48 -29.58
CA GLY A 588 -74.23 15.49 -30.56
C GLY A 588 -72.92 14.89 -30.05
N LYS A 589 -71.87 14.99 -30.87
CA LYS A 589 -70.49 14.71 -30.46
C LYS A 589 -69.97 15.89 -29.64
N PHE A 590 -69.67 15.64 -28.37
CA PHE A 590 -69.13 16.66 -27.46
C PHE A 590 -67.61 16.68 -27.63
N GLY A 591 -67.10 17.69 -28.33
CA GLY A 591 -65.70 17.78 -28.73
C GLY A 591 -64.77 18.10 -27.56
N TYR A 592 -63.53 17.59 -27.63
CA TYR A 592 -62.54 17.71 -26.57
C TYR A 592 -62.42 19.10 -25.92
N TYR A 593 -62.19 20.16 -26.70
CA TYR A 593 -62.00 21.50 -26.13
C TYR A 593 -63.29 22.07 -25.54
N ASN A 594 -64.46 21.66 -26.04
CA ASN A 594 -65.77 22.02 -25.49
C ASN A 594 -66.04 21.33 -24.13
N ILE A 595 -65.56 20.09 -23.97
CA ILE A 595 -65.53 19.40 -22.67
C ILE A 595 -64.61 20.17 -21.70
N VAL A 596 -63.38 20.51 -22.12
CA VAL A 596 -62.45 21.32 -21.31
C VAL A 596 -63.11 22.63 -20.88
N TYR A 597 -63.67 23.41 -21.81
CA TYR A 597 -64.35 24.67 -21.53
C TYR A 597 -65.55 24.51 -20.59
N THR A 598 -66.26 23.38 -20.66
CA THR A 598 -67.36 23.07 -19.77
C THR A 598 -66.87 22.83 -18.34
N TYR A 599 -65.76 22.11 -18.16
CA TYR A 599 -65.16 21.95 -16.84
C TYR A 599 -64.50 23.22 -16.32
N THR A 600 -63.93 24.08 -17.17
CA THR A 600 -63.38 25.36 -16.69
C THR A 600 -64.49 26.28 -16.15
N LYS A 601 -65.61 26.44 -16.89
CA LYS A 601 -66.81 27.15 -16.39
C LYS A 601 -67.29 26.59 -15.05
N MET A 602 -67.44 25.26 -14.96
CA MET A 602 -67.95 24.62 -13.74
C MET A 602 -67.02 24.84 -12.54
N ILE A 603 -65.71 24.65 -12.70
CA ILE A 603 -64.73 24.80 -11.63
C ILE A 603 -64.53 26.26 -11.23
N ASP A 604 -64.46 27.19 -12.19
CA ASP A 604 -64.39 28.63 -11.91
C ASP A 604 -65.58 29.08 -11.05
N VAL A 605 -66.80 28.80 -11.48
CA VAL A 605 -67.99 29.26 -10.75
C VAL A 605 -68.16 28.50 -9.43
N SER A 606 -67.72 27.22 -9.35
CA SER A 606 -67.78 26.40 -8.12
C SER A 606 -67.04 27.02 -6.94
N THR A 607 -67.64 26.92 -5.75
CA THR A 607 -66.98 27.19 -4.47
C THR A 607 -66.42 25.89 -3.90
N SER A 608 -65.66 25.95 -2.81
CA SER A 608 -65.22 24.75 -2.08
C SER A 608 -66.38 23.95 -1.46
N LYS A 609 -67.59 24.50 -1.38
CA LYS A 609 -68.78 23.83 -0.83
C LYS A 609 -69.84 23.47 -1.88
N TYR A 610 -69.85 24.14 -3.04
CA TYR A 610 -70.96 24.10 -4.00
C TYR A 610 -70.47 24.11 -5.44
N LEU A 611 -70.90 23.11 -6.22
CA LEU A 611 -70.81 23.08 -7.68
C LEU A 611 -72.00 23.89 -8.27
N PRO A 612 -71.89 24.54 -9.44
CA PRO A 612 -73.04 25.17 -10.08
C PRO A 612 -74.06 24.10 -10.47
N SER A 613 -75.34 24.31 -10.14
CA SER A 613 -76.42 23.33 -10.38
C SER A 613 -76.71 23.06 -11.86
N SER A 614 -76.23 23.91 -12.77
CA SER A 614 -76.30 23.68 -14.21
C SER A 614 -75.17 24.37 -14.97
N CYS A 615 -74.94 23.94 -16.22
CA CYS A 615 -74.04 24.58 -17.18
C CYS A 615 -74.68 24.64 -18.57
N LYS A 616 -74.68 25.82 -19.20
CA LYS A 616 -75.01 25.94 -20.63
C LYS A 616 -73.83 25.50 -21.49
N ILE A 617 -74.09 24.54 -22.37
CA ILE A 617 -73.21 24.02 -23.40
C ILE A 617 -73.60 24.65 -24.73
N TYR A 618 -72.61 24.83 -25.60
CA TYR A 618 -72.74 25.48 -26.91
C TYR A 618 -72.14 24.59 -27.98
N ASN A 619 -72.42 24.86 -29.26
CA ASN A 619 -71.61 24.30 -30.34
C ASN A 619 -70.23 24.96 -30.33
N TRP A 620 -69.14 24.18 -30.38
CA TRP A 620 -67.78 24.73 -30.28
C TRP A 620 -67.51 25.79 -31.36
N ASN A 621 -67.90 25.52 -32.61
CA ASN A 621 -67.62 26.40 -33.75
C ASN A 621 -68.44 27.70 -33.72
N THR A 622 -69.52 27.75 -32.93
CA THR A 622 -70.28 28.99 -32.69
C THR A 622 -69.60 29.88 -31.65
N ILE A 623 -69.08 29.30 -30.56
CA ILE A 623 -68.40 30.10 -29.52
C ILE A 623 -66.95 30.44 -29.86
N HIS A 624 -66.28 29.59 -30.65
CA HIS A 624 -64.93 29.82 -31.15
C HIS A 624 -64.91 29.75 -32.69
N PRO A 625 -65.42 30.79 -33.37
CA PRO A 625 -65.47 30.82 -34.83
C PRO A 625 -64.07 30.94 -35.43
N THR A 626 -63.89 30.34 -36.61
CA THR A 626 -62.64 30.39 -37.40
C THR A 626 -62.27 31.80 -37.87
N ASN A 627 -63.24 32.71 -37.92
CA ASN A 627 -63.03 34.14 -38.17
C ASN A 627 -63.62 34.95 -37.01
N VAL A 628 -62.75 35.57 -36.20
CA VAL A 628 -63.18 36.35 -35.03
C VAL A 628 -64.08 37.55 -35.38
N LYS A 629 -64.03 38.03 -36.63
CA LYS A 629 -64.91 39.12 -37.12
C LYS A 629 -66.38 38.72 -37.25
N SER A 630 -66.71 37.42 -37.19
CA SER A 630 -68.10 36.94 -37.15
C SER A 630 -68.76 37.10 -35.77
N ARG A 631 -68.02 37.57 -34.75
CA ARG A 631 -68.59 37.90 -33.45
C ARG A 631 -69.22 39.30 -33.53
N LEU A 632 -70.53 39.37 -33.26
CA LEU A 632 -71.22 40.66 -33.15
C LEU A 632 -70.60 41.49 -32.03
N VAL A 633 -70.11 42.69 -32.33
CA VAL A 633 -69.72 43.65 -31.31
C VAL A 633 -70.95 44.45 -30.90
N VAL A 634 -71.15 44.59 -29.59
CA VAL A 634 -72.16 45.47 -29.01
C VAL A 634 -71.49 46.55 -28.19
N ILE A 635 -71.94 47.79 -28.35
CA ILE A 635 -71.44 48.93 -27.58
C ILE A 635 -72.56 49.50 -26.70
N SER A 636 -72.25 49.63 -25.41
CA SER A 636 -73.03 50.41 -24.44
C SER A 636 -72.17 51.58 -23.95
N THR A 637 -72.77 52.75 -23.73
CA THR A 637 -72.09 53.84 -23.00
C THR A 637 -72.98 54.39 -21.90
N ASP A 638 -72.33 54.77 -20.81
CA ASP A 638 -72.90 55.62 -19.77
C ASP A 638 -73.26 57.02 -20.29
N ASN A 639 -73.93 57.84 -19.48
CA ASN A 639 -74.14 59.27 -19.72
C ASN A 639 -72.90 60.05 -19.22
N ILE A 640 -71.83 60.04 -20.01
CA ILE A 640 -70.52 60.62 -19.66
C ILE A 640 -70.55 62.15 -19.72
N PHE A 641 -71.27 62.72 -20.68
CA PHE A 641 -71.42 64.18 -20.83
C PHE A 641 -72.86 64.57 -21.11
N THR A 642 -73.37 64.14 -22.26
CA THR A 642 -74.78 64.29 -22.67
C THR A 642 -75.07 63.20 -23.68
N THR A 643 -76.31 62.68 -23.68
CA THR A 643 -76.73 61.59 -24.57
C THR A 643 -76.39 61.83 -26.05
N SER A 644 -76.33 63.08 -26.52
CA SER A 644 -75.91 63.42 -27.89
C SER A 644 -74.38 63.34 -28.10
N LYS A 645 -73.57 63.85 -27.16
CA LYS A 645 -72.10 63.73 -27.20
C LYS A 645 -71.66 62.28 -27.10
N ASP A 646 -72.28 61.53 -26.18
CA ASP A 646 -71.89 60.15 -25.87
C ASP A 646 -72.30 59.22 -27.02
N LYS A 647 -73.48 59.45 -27.65
CA LYS A 647 -73.86 58.85 -28.94
C LYS A 647 -72.84 59.15 -30.04
N ALA A 648 -72.37 60.39 -30.17
CA ALA A 648 -71.37 60.73 -31.19
C ALA A 648 -70.05 59.99 -30.95
N PHE A 649 -69.61 59.89 -29.70
CA PHE A 649 -68.40 59.16 -29.32
C PHE A 649 -68.48 57.67 -29.66
N VAL A 650 -69.50 56.94 -29.22
CA VAL A 650 -69.63 55.50 -29.56
C VAL A 650 -69.89 55.25 -31.05
N ASN A 651 -70.48 56.21 -31.78
CA ASN A 651 -70.57 56.12 -33.24
C ASN A 651 -69.20 56.24 -33.92
N SER A 652 -68.24 56.98 -33.36
CA SER A 652 -66.87 57.02 -33.88
C SER A 652 -66.17 55.66 -33.70
N ILE A 653 -66.28 55.06 -32.51
CA ILE A 653 -65.76 53.71 -32.20
C ILE A 653 -66.39 52.66 -33.12
N LYS A 654 -67.72 52.71 -33.29
CA LYS A 654 -68.47 51.85 -34.22
C LYS A 654 -67.93 51.93 -35.66
N LYS A 655 -67.74 53.13 -36.21
CA LYS A 655 -67.17 53.32 -37.56
C LYS A 655 -65.78 52.69 -37.72
N ILE A 656 -64.92 52.79 -36.70
CA ILE A 656 -63.56 52.21 -36.72
C ILE A 656 -63.60 50.67 -36.63
N LEU A 657 -64.54 50.09 -35.88
CA LEU A 657 -64.75 48.64 -35.83
C LEU A 657 -65.35 48.09 -37.14
N GLU A 658 -66.29 48.82 -37.75
CA GLU A 658 -66.93 48.45 -39.01
C GLU A 658 -65.95 48.54 -40.20
N SER A 659 -65.07 49.55 -40.25
CA SER A 659 -64.00 49.60 -41.25
C SER A 659 -62.95 48.51 -41.06
N LYS A 660 -62.75 48.01 -39.82
CA LYS A 660 -61.96 46.80 -39.54
C LYS A 660 -62.72 45.50 -39.79
N GLY A 661 -64.00 45.57 -40.20
CA GLY A 661 -64.80 44.45 -40.72
C GLY A 661 -65.64 43.69 -39.68
N PHE A 662 -65.94 44.29 -38.53
CA PHE A 662 -66.87 43.73 -37.53
C PHE A 662 -68.29 44.23 -37.76
N THR A 663 -69.30 43.40 -37.48
CA THR A 663 -70.69 43.87 -37.33
C THR A 663 -70.86 44.53 -35.95
N VAL A 664 -71.41 45.76 -35.90
CA VAL A 664 -71.49 46.54 -34.65
C VAL A 664 -72.91 47.07 -34.38
N LYS A 665 -73.50 46.67 -33.24
CA LYS A 665 -74.79 47.17 -32.74
C LYS A 665 -74.58 48.10 -31.53
N LEU A 666 -75.12 49.32 -31.59
CA LEU A 666 -75.28 50.14 -30.39
C LEU A 666 -76.50 49.63 -29.60
N LEU A 667 -76.36 49.45 -28.29
CA LEU A 667 -77.47 48.96 -27.44
C LEU A 667 -78.16 50.06 -26.66
N GLY A 668 -77.42 51.09 -26.24
CA GLY A 668 -77.98 52.18 -25.46
C GLY A 668 -76.93 53.20 -25.07
N VAL A 669 -77.42 54.37 -24.66
CA VAL A 669 -76.66 55.46 -24.04
C VAL A 669 -77.42 55.86 -22.79
N GLY A 670 -76.79 55.71 -21.63
CA GLY A 670 -77.40 55.94 -20.32
C GLY A 670 -76.84 55.04 -19.21
N PRO A 671 -77.20 55.32 -17.95
CA PRO A 671 -76.75 54.55 -16.79
C PRO A 671 -77.16 53.08 -16.91
N ASN A 672 -76.35 52.20 -16.34
CA ASN A 672 -76.61 50.75 -16.22
C ASN A 672 -76.79 49.98 -17.56
N THR A 673 -76.61 50.65 -18.71
CA THR A 673 -76.79 50.04 -20.06
C THR A 673 -75.80 48.90 -20.36
N HIS A 674 -74.68 48.82 -19.64
CA HIS A 674 -73.78 47.67 -19.69
C HIS A 674 -74.50 46.35 -19.34
N ASN A 675 -75.44 46.38 -18.39
CA ASN A 675 -76.20 45.19 -17.99
C ASN A 675 -77.27 44.78 -19.01
N ALA A 676 -77.84 45.71 -19.77
CA ALA A 676 -78.77 45.36 -20.86
C ALA A 676 -78.10 44.43 -21.90
N ALA A 677 -76.83 44.67 -22.21
CA ALA A 677 -76.04 43.85 -23.13
C ALA A 677 -75.79 42.40 -22.64
N ILE A 678 -75.79 42.20 -21.32
CA ILE A 678 -75.51 40.92 -20.67
C ILE A 678 -76.79 40.09 -20.56
N TRP A 679 -77.91 40.74 -20.23
CA TRP A 679 -79.21 40.08 -20.04
C TRP A 679 -80.03 39.92 -21.32
N GLU A 680 -79.73 40.67 -22.38
CA GLU A 680 -80.43 40.55 -23.67
C GLU A 680 -80.27 39.14 -24.27
N LYS A 681 -81.40 38.47 -24.49
CA LYS A 681 -81.47 37.07 -24.96
C LYS A 681 -81.39 36.95 -26.48
N SER A 682 -81.69 38.00 -27.24
CA SER A 682 -81.60 38.03 -28.71
C SER A 682 -80.16 38.20 -29.24
N LEU A 683 -79.21 38.61 -28.39
CA LEU A 683 -77.80 38.70 -28.79
C LEU A 683 -77.15 37.31 -28.85
N PRO A 684 -76.26 37.05 -29.84
CA PRO A 684 -75.50 35.81 -29.91
C PRO A 684 -74.81 35.45 -28.59
N ASP A 685 -74.75 34.15 -28.29
CA ASP A 685 -74.03 33.64 -27.13
C ASP A 685 -72.53 33.99 -27.15
N ASN A 686 -71.96 34.27 -28.33
CA ASN A 686 -70.54 34.56 -28.54
C ASN A 686 -70.20 36.05 -28.70
N ALA A 687 -71.15 36.98 -28.48
CA ALA A 687 -70.95 38.40 -28.76
C ALA A 687 -69.75 39.02 -27.99
N ILE A 688 -69.26 40.16 -28.48
CA ILE A 688 -68.24 40.99 -27.83
C ILE A 688 -68.91 42.24 -27.30
N GLN A 689 -68.81 42.52 -26.00
CA GLN A 689 -69.34 43.71 -25.39
C GLN A 689 -68.22 44.70 -25.07
N LEU A 690 -68.31 45.88 -25.67
CA LEU A 690 -67.57 47.07 -25.24
C LEU A 690 -68.49 47.92 -24.38
N SER A 691 -68.14 48.09 -23.11
CA SER A 691 -68.85 49.01 -22.21
C SER A 691 -67.97 50.21 -21.89
N VAL A 692 -68.42 51.39 -22.33
CA VAL A 692 -67.77 52.68 -22.09
C VAL A 692 -68.39 53.30 -20.83
N PHE A 693 -67.55 53.68 -19.88
CA PHE A 693 -67.96 54.14 -18.55
C PHE A 693 -67.50 55.59 -18.29
N GLY A 694 -68.38 56.39 -17.68
CA GLY A 694 -68.06 57.74 -17.25
C GLY A 694 -67.24 57.77 -15.96
N GLY A 695 -67.55 56.89 -15.02
CA GLY A 695 -66.80 56.67 -13.77
C GLY A 695 -66.20 55.27 -13.68
N ALA A 696 -65.23 55.08 -12.78
CA ALA A 696 -64.78 53.76 -12.36
C ALA A 696 -65.44 53.43 -11.02
N ASP A 697 -66.35 52.44 -10.99
CA ASP A 697 -67.05 52.01 -9.78
C ASP A 697 -66.58 50.61 -9.34
N ALA A 698 -66.21 50.50 -8.06
CA ALA A 698 -65.89 49.22 -7.45
C ALA A 698 -67.12 48.28 -7.37
N GLY A 699 -68.34 48.80 -7.32
CA GLY A 699 -69.58 48.02 -7.37
C GLY A 699 -69.78 47.27 -8.69
N VAL A 700 -69.65 47.96 -9.82
CA VAL A 700 -69.67 47.35 -11.17
C VAL A 700 -68.52 46.35 -11.34
N ILE A 701 -67.28 46.70 -10.95
CA ILE A 701 -66.14 45.76 -11.01
C ILE A 701 -66.42 44.53 -10.13
N TYR A 702 -66.98 44.73 -8.94
CA TYR A 702 -67.37 43.64 -8.04
C TYR A 702 -68.41 42.73 -8.69
N ASP A 703 -69.55 43.26 -9.16
CA ASP A 703 -70.61 42.45 -9.76
C ASP A 703 -70.12 41.64 -10.95
N VAL A 704 -69.45 42.28 -11.92
CA VAL A 704 -68.93 41.63 -13.14
C VAL A 704 -67.91 40.53 -12.81
N CYS A 705 -67.15 40.68 -11.72
CA CYS A 705 -66.25 39.65 -11.19
C CYS A 705 -66.95 38.63 -10.25
N THR A 706 -68.19 38.89 -9.80
CA THR A 706 -68.89 37.95 -8.92
C THR A 706 -69.36 36.70 -9.65
N ARG A 707 -69.52 35.64 -8.85
CA ARG A 707 -70.04 34.36 -9.31
C ARG A 707 -71.54 34.39 -9.64
N SER A 708 -72.26 35.41 -9.17
CA SER A 708 -73.67 35.67 -9.51
C SER A 708 -73.78 36.01 -10.99
N PHE A 709 -73.06 37.05 -11.40
CA PHE A 709 -72.90 37.48 -12.77
C PHE A 709 -72.35 36.36 -13.67
N MET A 710 -71.27 35.71 -13.25
CA MET A 710 -70.62 34.62 -14.01
C MET A 710 -71.48 33.35 -14.20
N ARG A 711 -72.58 33.18 -13.44
CA ARG A 711 -73.59 32.13 -13.67
C ARG A 711 -74.59 32.49 -14.77
N ALA A 712 -74.89 33.78 -14.91
CA ALA A 712 -76.02 34.26 -15.69
C ALA A 712 -75.61 34.94 -17.01
N LYS A 713 -74.35 35.42 -17.13
CA LYS A 713 -73.81 35.89 -18.40
C LYS A 713 -73.77 34.75 -19.43
N ALA A 714 -74.09 35.06 -20.69
CA ALA A 714 -73.77 34.18 -21.82
C ALA A 714 -72.25 34.11 -22.06
N ASN A 715 -71.79 33.36 -23.08
CA ASN A 715 -70.35 33.27 -23.43
C ASN A 715 -69.82 34.53 -24.17
N ARG A 716 -70.20 35.70 -23.67
CA ARG A 716 -69.87 37.00 -24.24
C ARG A 716 -68.58 37.51 -23.60
N LEU A 717 -67.68 38.02 -24.43
CA LEU A 717 -66.56 38.82 -23.95
C LEU A 717 -67.09 40.15 -23.43
N VAL A 718 -66.52 40.66 -22.34
CA VAL A 718 -66.78 42.01 -21.83
C VAL A 718 -65.43 42.72 -21.70
N PHE A 719 -65.36 43.93 -22.23
CA PHE A 719 -64.18 44.80 -22.22
C PHE A 719 -64.59 46.21 -21.81
N PHE A 720 -63.79 46.83 -20.95
CA PHE A 720 -64.12 48.08 -20.29
C PHE A 720 -63.34 49.25 -20.92
N ALA A 721 -64.01 50.35 -21.24
CA ALA A 721 -63.36 51.60 -21.64
C ALA A 721 -63.72 52.71 -20.65
N TYR A 722 -62.80 53.02 -19.73
CA TYR A 722 -62.95 54.11 -18.78
C TYR A 722 -62.55 55.42 -19.46
N HIS A 723 -63.50 56.36 -19.55
CA HIS A 723 -63.30 57.58 -20.31
C HIS A 723 -62.43 58.58 -19.52
N SER A 724 -61.22 58.85 -20.00
CA SER A 724 -60.16 59.55 -19.24
C SER A 724 -60.35 61.05 -19.04
N ALA A 725 -61.55 61.58 -19.28
CA ALA A 725 -61.94 62.95 -18.93
C ALA A 725 -62.81 63.01 -17.66
N THR A 726 -63.26 61.87 -17.15
CA THR A 726 -64.28 61.77 -16.09
C THR A 726 -64.01 60.61 -15.12
N ALA A 727 -63.41 59.50 -15.57
CA ALA A 727 -63.15 58.33 -14.73
C ALA A 727 -61.86 58.48 -13.90
N LYS A 728 -61.82 57.85 -12.72
CA LYS A 728 -60.57 57.57 -11.98
C LYS A 728 -59.79 56.50 -12.75
N ASP A 729 -58.51 56.70 -13.04
CA ASP A 729 -57.68 55.60 -13.56
C ASP A 729 -57.52 54.54 -12.45
N ILE A 730 -57.76 53.29 -12.81
CA ILE A 730 -57.65 52.13 -11.90
C ILE A 730 -56.27 51.45 -12.00
N THR A 731 -55.44 51.85 -12.97
CA THR A 731 -54.14 51.23 -13.28
C THR A 731 -53.13 51.47 -12.16
N GLY A 732 -52.68 50.40 -11.50
CA GLY A 732 -51.77 50.48 -10.35
C GLY A 732 -52.36 51.17 -9.11
N LEU A 733 -53.68 51.38 -9.06
CA LEU A 733 -54.37 52.03 -7.95
C LEU A 733 -54.43 51.07 -6.74
N ASP A 734 -54.06 51.50 -5.53
CA ASP A 734 -54.13 50.63 -4.36
C ASP A 734 -55.57 50.31 -3.93
N TRP A 735 -56.47 51.29 -4.01
CA TRP A 735 -57.87 51.15 -3.60
C TRP A 735 -58.82 51.97 -4.49
N LEU A 736 -59.92 51.33 -4.91
CA LEU A 736 -61.09 52.00 -5.49
C LEU A 736 -62.25 51.87 -4.52
N GLU A 737 -62.82 53.00 -4.15
CA GLU A 737 -63.91 53.14 -3.19
C GLU A 737 -65.24 52.66 -3.80
N ARG A 738 -66.18 52.26 -2.95
CA ARG A 738 -67.58 52.02 -3.36
C ARG A 738 -68.21 53.34 -3.82
N ALA A 739 -68.82 53.39 -5.00
CA ALA A 739 -69.56 54.58 -5.43
C ALA A 739 -70.77 54.88 -4.52
N HIS A 740 -71.16 56.16 -4.48
CA HIS A 740 -72.31 56.62 -3.67
C HIS A 740 -73.64 56.07 -4.17
N ASP A 741 -73.73 55.79 -5.47
CA ASP A 741 -74.89 55.31 -6.22
C ASP A 741 -74.78 53.81 -6.63
N ASP A 742 -73.75 53.10 -6.16
CA ASP A 742 -73.61 51.66 -6.36
C ASP A 742 -74.83 50.91 -5.77
N ASN A 743 -75.57 50.23 -6.65
CA ASN A 743 -76.73 49.39 -6.37
C ASN A 743 -76.47 47.89 -6.65
N TYR A 744 -75.19 47.53 -6.82
CA TYR A 744 -74.69 46.22 -7.24
C TYR A 744 -74.05 45.45 -6.08
N SER A 745 -73.28 46.13 -5.23
CA SER A 745 -72.64 45.52 -4.07
C SER A 745 -73.49 45.60 -2.79
N PRO A 746 -73.38 44.64 -1.86
CA PRO A 746 -74.00 44.73 -0.53
C PRO A 746 -73.54 45.99 0.23
N SER A 747 -74.38 46.53 1.11
CA SER A 747 -74.06 47.74 1.92
C SER A 747 -72.85 47.58 2.85
N SER A 748 -72.40 46.34 3.12
CA SER A 748 -71.17 46.02 3.86
C SER A 748 -69.89 46.19 3.02
N PHE A 749 -69.99 46.17 1.69
CA PHE A 749 -68.87 46.45 0.78
C PHE A 749 -68.40 47.90 0.91
N LYS A 750 -67.11 48.15 0.62
CA LYS A 750 -66.46 49.46 0.79
C LYS A 750 -65.56 49.85 -0.39
N GLY A 751 -65.30 48.95 -1.32
CA GLY A 751 -64.33 49.12 -2.39
C GLY A 751 -63.56 47.84 -2.71
N ILE A 752 -62.60 47.95 -3.64
CA ILE A 752 -61.70 46.88 -4.08
C ILE A 752 -60.24 47.36 -3.96
N ALA A 753 -59.38 46.49 -3.42
CA ALA A 753 -57.94 46.67 -3.47
C ALA A 753 -57.39 46.23 -4.84
N HIS A 754 -56.46 46.99 -5.42
CA HIS A 754 -55.82 46.73 -6.72
C HIS A 754 -56.83 46.40 -7.85
N PRO A 755 -57.82 47.27 -8.12
CA PRO A 755 -58.95 47.04 -9.03
C PRO A 755 -58.57 46.60 -10.44
N ASP A 756 -57.45 47.07 -10.99
CA ASP A 756 -56.96 46.65 -12.30
C ASP A 756 -56.51 45.18 -12.31
N THR A 757 -55.72 44.77 -11.32
CA THR A 757 -55.28 43.37 -11.16
C THR A 757 -56.44 42.47 -10.74
N TYR A 758 -57.40 42.99 -9.98
CA TYR A 758 -58.63 42.29 -9.62
C TYR A 758 -59.49 42.00 -10.86
N LEU A 759 -59.75 43.01 -11.69
CA LEU A 759 -60.49 42.87 -12.94
C LEU A 759 -59.79 41.90 -13.92
N LYS A 760 -58.46 42.06 -14.10
CA LYS A 760 -57.62 41.21 -14.96
C LYS A 760 -57.52 39.76 -14.49
N SER A 761 -57.45 39.51 -13.17
CA SER A 761 -57.42 38.15 -12.62
C SER A 761 -58.75 37.39 -12.76
N HIS A 762 -59.87 38.10 -12.97
CA HIS A 762 -61.19 37.52 -13.26
C HIS A 762 -61.49 37.39 -14.77
N GLY A 763 -60.55 37.74 -15.65
CA GLY A 763 -60.61 37.47 -17.09
C GLY A 763 -61.08 38.60 -17.97
N TYR A 764 -61.32 39.79 -17.39
CA TYR A 764 -61.69 40.99 -18.11
C TYR A 764 -60.47 41.87 -18.35
N ASP A 765 -60.48 42.67 -19.41
CA ASP A 765 -59.44 43.68 -19.64
C ASP A 765 -60.08 45.05 -19.91
N TYR A 766 -59.29 46.11 -19.81
CA TYR A 766 -59.76 47.48 -19.91
C TYR A 766 -58.75 48.41 -20.58
N VAL A 767 -59.25 49.60 -20.94
CA VAL A 767 -58.45 50.74 -21.38
C VAL A 767 -58.92 52.00 -20.66
N TYR A 768 -57.98 52.87 -20.29
CA TYR A 768 -58.25 54.20 -19.74
C TYR A 768 -57.86 55.26 -20.79
N THR A 769 -58.84 55.82 -21.50
CA THR A 769 -58.60 56.80 -22.57
C THR A 769 -59.90 57.46 -23.07
N SER A 770 -59.78 58.64 -23.67
CA SER A 770 -60.81 59.29 -24.48
C SER A 770 -60.61 59.11 -26.00
N ASN A 771 -59.58 58.36 -26.44
CA ASN A 771 -59.29 58.17 -27.86
C ASN A 771 -59.98 56.92 -28.45
N ALA A 772 -60.88 57.13 -29.41
CA ALA A 772 -61.66 56.06 -30.04
C ALA A 772 -60.80 54.99 -30.77
N ASN A 773 -59.67 55.36 -31.38
CA ASN A 773 -58.78 54.37 -32.02
C ASN A 773 -58.08 53.51 -30.95
N THR A 774 -57.57 54.13 -29.89
CA THR A 774 -56.94 53.43 -28.76
C THR A 774 -57.90 52.46 -28.09
N ILE A 775 -59.19 52.81 -27.96
CA ILE A 775 -60.23 51.88 -27.47
C ILE A 775 -60.38 50.68 -28.40
N VAL A 776 -60.49 50.90 -29.71
CA VAL A 776 -60.64 49.80 -30.68
C VAL A 776 -59.41 48.91 -30.71
N ASP A 777 -58.20 49.45 -30.70
CA ASP A 777 -56.99 48.65 -30.78
C ASP A 777 -56.72 47.85 -29.50
N ALA A 778 -57.08 48.39 -28.32
CA ALA A 778 -57.06 47.64 -27.06
C ALA A 778 -58.13 46.53 -27.04
N LEU A 779 -59.36 46.84 -27.47
CA LEU A 779 -60.45 45.85 -27.59
C LEU A 779 -60.07 44.72 -28.55
N LEU A 780 -59.52 45.04 -29.72
CA LEU A 780 -59.15 44.04 -30.73
C LEU A 780 -57.99 43.16 -30.25
N LYS A 781 -57.03 43.71 -29.50
CA LYS A 781 -55.97 42.94 -28.84
C LYS A 781 -56.53 41.94 -27.81
N TYR A 782 -57.49 42.36 -26.98
CA TYR A 782 -58.20 41.47 -26.04
C TYR A 782 -59.03 40.40 -26.76
N VAL A 783 -59.61 40.73 -27.91
CA VAL A 783 -60.43 39.83 -28.73
C VAL A 783 -59.60 38.85 -29.59
N SER A 784 -58.36 39.19 -29.95
CA SER A 784 -57.45 38.30 -30.70
C SER A 784 -56.64 37.36 -29.82
N GLY A 785 -56.31 37.78 -28.58
CA GLY A 785 -55.54 37.03 -27.59
C GLY A 785 -54.02 37.09 -27.75
#